data_AF-A0A1Z4R976-F1
#
_entry.id   AF-A0A1Z4R976-F1
#
_cell.length_a   1.000
_cell.length_b   1.000
_cell.length_c   1.000
_cell.angle_alpha   90.00
_cell.angle_beta   90.00
_cell.angle_gamma   90.00
#
_symmetry.space_group_name_H-M   'P 1'
#
loop_
_entity.id
_entity.type
_entity.pdbx_description
1 polymer ?
#
loop_
_entity_poly.entity_id
_entity_poly.type
_entity_poly.pdbx_seq_one_letter_code
_entity_poly.pdbx_strand_id
1 'polypeptide(L)'
;MIQVNGQAPISPTTSPRSPLDIALDVYEETLITLEQESLRPTFEQKVAVLAARDGVEKKKQMDQNPTSISYARLLSLDERLKAQAKILSEDDELAQWKDSLNAAPNMWWWHLKYPLVMSSTKVAKRYQESISLLEAALPYPTQEQVLEVLLARDAIETSRDNQPLPEHIAKIVIDLDERLRSLADVINRDGKLEYWKKSLSKITPNTWWWELSDIEPIPTQAVERYEKALFALESPPKPSSEELLEVLLARDAVEKAWTKQQQPPRHLTAKIIELDKRLKAQSQAFANDDIVDEWKNNLKPPEMNWWWSFTRSIPLPNEAIARYEKTIQVIDNSKPPSSEQLLDTLLARDGVEEAVEGAYRDKPVPEKLARQIIALDNKLKQYRLDLNKDNQIRQWKDSLKRQNRWWWELKPAIVGSEEEPGTRKDWLFNTLAVVCLGVGAAFTAYSSQVFFQKVEGQEVQQADLSQNMAAVLQVIGLGAGGAAALTSGGRKTLEKLFTNLQLPPSKQAPTALAIAAGMTAITGTLAASLPLWGKVYISQGEAHLQNTNWLKAQDSFLQAKKFISGDEDKAEVEIGLGMSYEHLGDLAKAKDYYKQAAYLDNIEGMTRYARLSLVDFFLKNPPNSRVQPSVTDENLRQAHLFNQRAWIRITKWLDKNQQTPEKIDRNLLNLTQLARTNGSIISAVQDLIVSPKDNKALQDEEYRQKYWTESVAGLFKSNLDELKNLKVADNDALNVRAICFTYITGEQLRYTENITNVPPELFSLVHGYMEQDPNAPNCYDDKALSIYDFSLIEALAKMYKKPKYRNVLADNYQQQITNAETTNSNQNPQGFNPQSGYENQNSQDSQLTAPSINP
;
A
#
# COMPACT_ATOMS: atom_id res chain seq x y z
N MET A 1 -74.55 -8.41 -25.41
CA MET A 1 -75.12 -9.18 -24.29
C MET A 1 -74.13 -9.16 -23.14
N ILE A 2 -74.66 -8.88 -21.95
CA ILE A 2 -74.05 -8.65 -20.62
C ILE A 2 -73.39 -9.97 -20.13
N GLN A 3 -72.22 -10.03 -19.49
CA GLN A 3 -71.85 -9.73 -18.08
C GLN A 3 -70.31 -9.55 -17.99
N VAL A 4 -69.74 -8.44 -17.52
CA VAL A 4 -69.46 -8.05 -16.11
C VAL A 4 -68.93 -9.19 -15.23
N ASN A 5 -67.61 -9.25 -15.07
CA ASN A 5 -66.96 -9.64 -13.81
C ASN A 5 -65.64 -8.86 -13.67
N GLY A 6 -65.61 -7.94 -12.72
CA GLY A 6 -64.42 -7.18 -12.37
C GLY A 6 -63.52 -8.01 -11.45
N GLN A 7 -62.32 -8.31 -11.93
CA GLN A 7 -61.17 -8.59 -11.07
C GLN A 7 -60.12 -7.51 -11.34
N ALA A 8 -59.72 -6.81 -10.29
CA ALA A 8 -58.63 -5.86 -10.35
C ALA A 8 -57.33 -6.58 -10.77
N PRO A 9 -56.47 -5.93 -11.58
CA PRO A 9 -55.20 -6.52 -11.98
C PRO A 9 -54.38 -6.86 -10.73
N ILE A 10 -53.97 -8.12 -10.63
CA ILE A 10 -53.11 -8.62 -9.57
C ILE A 10 -51.78 -7.88 -9.68
N SER A 11 -51.47 -7.05 -8.68
CA SER A 11 -50.20 -6.32 -8.59
C SER A 11 -49.03 -7.31 -8.69
N PRO A 12 -47.99 -7.01 -9.50
CA PRO A 12 -46.84 -7.90 -9.65
C PRO A 12 -46.21 -8.14 -8.28
N THR A 13 -46.04 -9.41 -7.93
CA THR A 13 -45.33 -9.88 -6.74
C THR A 13 -43.89 -9.33 -6.78
N THR A 14 -43.65 -8.27 -6.01
CA THR A 14 -42.32 -7.68 -5.81
C THR A 14 -41.38 -8.75 -5.28
N SER A 15 -40.33 -9.06 -6.04
CA SER A 15 -39.24 -9.92 -5.56
C SER A 15 -38.69 -9.38 -4.23
N PRO A 16 -38.32 -10.25 -3.28
CA PRO A 16 -37.79 -9.80 -2.00
C PRO A 16 -36.53 -8.95 -2.23
N ARG A 17 -36.57 -7.68 -1.79
CA ARG A 17 -35.44 -6.75 -1.90
C ARG A 17 -34.28 -7.25 -1.03
N SER A 18 -33.05 -7.10 -1.53
CA SER A 18 -31.87 -7.47 -0.74
C SER A 18 -31.75 -6.57 0.51
N PRO A 19 -31.13 -7.05 1.60
CA PRO A 19 -30.86 -6.20 2.77
C PRO A 19 -30.05 -4.94 2.44
N LEU A 20 -29.19 -4.99 1.42
CA LEU A 20 -28.44 -3.84 0.93
C LEU A 20 -29.36 -2.85 0.21
N ASP A 21 -30.27 -3.32 -0.65
CA ASP A 21 -31.21 -2.44 -1.35
C ASP A 21 -32.14 -1.70 -0.37
N ILE A 22 -32.58 -2.38 0.70
CA ILE A 22 -33.35 -1.76 1.78
C ILE A 22 -32.52 -0.67 2.50
N ALA A 23 -31.23 -0.92 2.77
CA ALA A 23 -30.37 0.09 3.37
C ALA A 23 -30.11 1.27 2.44
N LEU A 24 -29.97 1.03 1.13
CA LEU A 24 -29.83 2.07 0.11
C LEU A 24 -31.11 2.90 -0.02
N ASP A 25 -32.29 2.29 0.12
CA ASP A 25 -33.58 3.01 0.15
C ASP A 25 -33.63 3.98 1.34
N VAL A 26 -33.25 3.53 2.54
CA VAL A 26 -33.21 4.38 3.75
C VAL A 26 -32.16 5.49 3.62
N TYR A 27 -30.99 5.18 3.04
CA TYR A 27 -29.96 6.18 2.80
C TYR A 27 -30.42 7.23 1.79
N GLU A 28 -31.10 6.83 0.73
CA GLU A 28 -31.66 7.75 -0.25
C GLU A 28 -32.78 8.62 0.35
N GLU A 29 -33.70 8.06 1.12
CA GLU A 29 -34.80 8.79 1.76
C GLU A 29 -34.30 9.85 2.75
N THR A 30 -33.34 9.47 3.60
CA THR A 30 -32.73 10.41 4.56
C THR A 30 -31.94 11.50 3.85
N LEU A 31 -31.26 11.18 2.75
CA LEU A 31 -30.52 12.16 1.95
C LEU A 31 -31.45 13.12 1.19
N ILE A 32 -32.58 12.63 0.66
CA ILE A 32 -33.62 13.47 0.06
C ILE A 32 -34.20 14.43 1.10
N THR A 33 -34.45 13.95 2.33
CA THR A 33 -34.96 14.79 3.42
C THR A 33 -33.97 15.90 3.76
N LEU A 34 -32.67 15.57 3.83
CA LEU A 34 -31.60 16.53 4.05
C LEU A 34 -31.49 17.57 2.92
N GLU A 35 -31.74 17.16 1.67
CA GLU A 35 -31.65 18.03 0.48
C GLU A 35 -32.86 18.96 0.29
N GLN A 36 -34.06 18.53 0.68
CA GLN A 36 -35.32 19.27 0.45
C GLN A 36 -35.52 20.44 1.41
N GLU A 37 -34.91 20.41 2.59
CA GLU A 37 -35.13 21.42 3.61
C GLU A 37 -34.21 22.63 3.39
N SER A 38 -34.69 23.55 2.56
CA SER A 38 -33.88 24.58 1.90
C SER A 38 -33.24 25.65 2.80
N LEU A 39 -33.38 25.59 4.12
CA LEU A 39 -32.88 26.66 5.00
C LEU A 39 -31.97 26.20 6.14
N ARG A 40 -32.31 25.17 6.93
CA ARG A 40 -31.40 24.55 7.93
C ARG A 40 -31.92 23.17 8.32
N PRO A 41 -31.32 22.07 7.87
CA PRO A 41 -31.71 20.74 8.35
C PRO A 41 -31.39 20.60 9.84
N THR A 42 -32.23 19.85 10.56
CA THR A 42 -32.08 19.63 12.00
C THR A 42 -30.90 18.70 12.30
N PHE A 43 -30.41 18.72 13.54
CA PHE A 43 -29.36 17.82 14.00
C PHE A 43 -29.73 16.34 13.75
N GLU A 44 -30.98 15.97 14.04
CA GLU A 44 -31.49 14.61 13.87
C GLU A 44 -31.43 14.14 12.41
N GLN A 45 -31.70 15.02 11.45
CA GLN A 45 -31.64 14.67 10.03
C GLN A 45 -30.21 14.48 9.55
N LYS A 46 -29.28 15.33 10.02
CA LYS A 46 -27.85 15.18 9.73
C LYS A 46 -27.31 13.87 10.31
N VAL A 47 -27.69 13.54 11.54
CA VAL A 47 -27.37 12.26 12.18
C VAL A 47 -27.99 11.09 11.41
N ALA A 48 -29.25 11.21 10.99
CA ALA A 48 -29.96 10.16 10.27
C ALA A 48 -29.26 9.79 8.96
N VAL A 49 -28.77 10.76 8.18
CA VAL A 49 -28.06 10.49 6.92
C VAL A 49 -26.73 9.75 7.16
N LEU A 50 -25.96 10.15 8.19
CA LEU A 50 -24.68 9.53 8.51
C LEU A 50 -24.87 8.11 9.06
N ALA A 51 -25.88 7.92 9.91
CA ALA A 51 -26.26 6.60 10.43
C ALA A 51 -26.79 5.68 9.32
N ALA A 52 -27.58 6.20 8.37
CA ALA A 52 -28.05 5.45 7.22
C ALA A 52 -26.88 5.00 6.34
N ARG A 53 -25.89 5.86 6.09
CA ARG A 53 -24.69 5.48 5.32
C ARG A 53 -23.83 4.43 6.02
N ASP A 54 -23.69 4.53 7.34
CA ASP A 54 -23.01 3.49 8.15
C ASP A 54 -23.77 2.15 8.08
N GLY A 55 -25.11 2.21 8.09
CA GLY A 55 -25.99 1.07 7.85
C GLY A 55 -25.76 0.42 6.49
N VAL A 56 -25.61 1.21 5.42
CA VAL A 56 -25.26 0.71 4.08
C VAL A 56 -23.91 0.01 4.10
N GLU A 57 -22.88 0.55 4.77
CA GLU A 57 -21.57 -0.11 4.82
C GLU A 57 -21.64 -1.46 5.55
N LYS A 58 -22.37 -1.51 6.68
CA LYS A 58 -22.62 -2.77 7.40
C LYS A 58 -23.35 -3.80 6.55
N LYS A 59 -24.37 -3.38 5.79
CA LYS A 59 -25.13 -4.30 4.93
C LYS A 59 -24.36 -4.71 3.68
N LYS A 60 -23.54 -3.84 3.12
CA LYS A 60 -22.61 -4.16 2.03
C LYS A 60 -21.59 -5.24 2.46
N GLN A 61 -21.12 -5.20 3.71
CA GLN A 61 -20.25 -6.25 4.24
C GLN A 61 -20.98 -7.59 4.47
N MET A 62 -22.29 -7.56 4.71
CA MET A 62 -23.12 -8.75 4.91
C MET A 62 -23.64 -9.35 3.59
N ASP A 63 -23.87 -8.52 2.58
CA ASP A 63 -24.34 -8.94 1.27
C ASP A 63 -23.16 -9.55 0.48
N GLN A 64 -23.20 -10.86 0.27
CA GLN A 64 -22.12 -11.59 -0.39
C GLN A 64 -22.11 -11.39 -1.90
N ASN A 65 -23.23 -10.94 -2.51
CA ASN A 65 -23.38 -10.74 -3.96
C ASN A 65 -24.23 -9.49 -4.28
N PRO A 66 -23.77 -8.28 -3.90
CA PRO A 66 -24.46 -7.05 -4.27
C PRO A 66 -24.55 -6.90 -5.79
N THR A 67 -25.73 -6.52 -6.28
CA THR A 67 -25.94 -6.34 -7.72
C THR A 67 -25.15 -5.13 -8.25
N SER A 68 -24.76 -5.14 -9.53
CA SER A 68 -24.11 -3.98 -10.17
C SER A 68 -24.96 -2.70 -10.09
N ILE A 69 -26.30 -2.85 -10.07
CA ILE A 69 -27.27 -1.77 -9.90
C ILE A 69 -27.16 -1.15 -8.50
N SER A 70 -27.09 -1.97 -7.45
CA SER A 70 -26.95 -1.51 -6.06
C SER A 70 -25.64 -0.71 -5.86
N TYR A 71 -24.53 -1.13 -6.50
CA TYR A 71 -23.26 -0.38 -6.46
C TYR A 71 -23.31 0.97 -7.18
N ALA A 72 -23.87 1.01 -8.39
CA ALA A 72 -24.04 2.26 -9.12
C ALA A 72 -24.90 3.26 -8.33
N ARG A 73 -25.95 2.77 -7.67
CA ARG A 73 -26.81 3.56 -6.79
C ARG A 73 -26.05 4.09 -5.58
N LEU A 74 -25.25 3.27 -4.90
CA LEU A 74 -24.42 3.70 -3.77
C LEU A 74 -23.45 4.83 -4.17
N LEU A 75 -22.74 4.69 -5.29
CA LEU A 75 -21.83 5.73 -5.77
C LEU A 75 -22.55 7.05 -6.03
N SER A 76 -23.75 7.00 -6.63
CA SER A 76 -24.56 8.20 -6.85
C SER A 76 -25.00 8.87 -5.55
N LEU A 77 -25.36 8.09 -4.52
CA LEU A 77 -25.76 8.63 -3.21
C LEU A 77 -24.56 9.21 -2.46
N ASP A 78 -23.38 8.58 -2.56
CA ASP A 78 -22.14 9.07 -1.94
C ASP A 78 -21.71 10.42 -2.53
N GLU A 79 -21.84 10.63 -3.85
CA GLU A 79 -21.59 11.94 -4.48
C GLU A 79 -22.57 13.02 -4.02
N ARG A 80 -23.86 12.68 -3.86
CA ARG A 80 -24.87 13.59 -3.30
C ARG A 80 -24.55 13.97 -1.85
N LEU A 81 -24.14 13.01 -1.03
CA LEU A 81 -23.71 13.28 0.36
C LEU A 81 -22.49 14.19 0.42
N LYS A 82 -21.50 14.01 -0.45
CA LYS A 82 -20.35 14.92 -0.55
C LYS A 82 -20.77 16.34 -0.91
N ALA A 83 -21.77 16.52 -1.77
CA ALA A 83 -22.33 17.84 -2.08
C ALA A 83 -22.94 18.52 -0.83
N GLN A 84 -23.42 17.74 0.13
CA GLN A 84 -23.94 18.21 1.43
C GLN A 84 -22.88 18.39 2.51
N ALA A 85 -21.58 18.22 2.21
CA ALA A 85 -20.50 18.31 3.20
C ALA A 85 -20.52 19.63 3.99
N LYS A 86 -20.92 20.75 3.36
CA LYS A 86 -21.06 22.05 4.02
C LYS A 86 -21.98 21.99 5.23
N ILE A 87 -23.19 21.48 4.98
CA ILE A 87 -24.28 21.43 5.94
C ILE A 87 -23.91 20.51 7.12
N LEU A 88 -23.13 19.46 6.83
CA LEU A 88 -22.67 18.45 7.79
C LEU A 88 -21.37 18.82 8.52
N SER A 89 -20.64 19.83 8.06
CA SER A 89 -19.40 20.29 8.72
C SER A 89 -19.61 21.54 9.57
N GLU A 90 -20.60 22.37 9.24
CA GLU A 90 -20.89 23.65 9.93
C GLU A 90 -21.73 23.47 11.22
N ASP A 91 -21.97 22.24 11.67
CA ASP A 91 -22.78 21.93 12.85
C ASP A 91 -21.91 21.52 14.05
N ASP A 92 -21.85 22.38 15.06
CA ASP A 92 -21.06 22.18 16.28
C ASP A 92 -21.56 20.99 17.12
N GLU A 93 -22.88 20.76 17.17
CA GLU A 93 -23.45 19.62 17.90
C GLU A 93 -23.06 18.31 17.21
N LEU A 94 -23.05 18.31 15.88
CA LEU A 94 -22.61 17.15 15.09
C LEU A 94 -21.11 16.88 15.24
N ALA A 95 -20.28 17.91 15.38
CA ALA A 95 -18.85 17.75 15.65
C ALA A 95 -18.60 17.06 17.01
N GLN A 96 -19.28 17.53 18.07
CA GLN A 96 -19.19 16.91 19.40
C GLN A 96 -19.69 15.46 19.38
N TRP A 97 -20.77 15.20 18.64
CA TRP A 97 -21.30 13.86 18.49
C TRP A 97 -20.33 12.92 17.75
N LYS A 98 -19.69 13.38 16.67
CA LYS A 98 -18.66 12.63 15.93
C LYS A 98 -17.49 12.24 16.83
N ASP A 99 -17.02 13.15 17.67
CA ASP A 99 -15.92 12.90 18.61
C ASP A 99 -16.27 11.81 19.63
N SER A 100 -17.54 11.69 20.02
CA SER A 100 -18.01 10.67 20.97
C SER A 100 -18.02 9.25 20.40
N LEU A 101 -18.13 9.11 19.07
CA LEU A 101 -18.28 7.81 18.40
C LEU A 101 -16.95 7.11 18.08
N ASN A 102 -15.83 7.83 18.14
CA ASN A 102 -14.49 7.32 17.82
C ASN A 102 -14.47 6.54 16.48
N ALA A 103 -15.07 7.12 15.43
CA ALA A 103 -15.18 6.49 14.12
C ALA A 103 -13.79 6.18 13.53
N ALA A 104 -13.69 5.05 12.81
CA ALA A 104 -12.44 4.62 12.21
C ALA A 104 -11.98 5.61 11.11
N PRO A 105 -10.68 5.94 10.99
CA PRO A 105 -10.19 6.95 10.05
C PRO A 105 -10.49 6.68 8.57
N ASN A 106 -10.80 5.42 8.21
CA ASN A 106 -11.12 5.00 6.84
C ASN A 106 -12.58 5.25 6.44
N MET A 107 -13.46 5.66 7.38
CA MET A 107 -14.85 5.99 7.10
C MET A 107 -14.99 7.47 6.73
N TRP A 108 -14.65 7.80 5.49
CA TRP A 108 -14.55 9.18 5.01
C TRP A 108 -15.82 10.03 5.24
N TRP A 109 -17.02 9.42 5.27
CA TRP A 109 -18.28 10.15 5.50
C TRP A 109 -18.40 10.72 6.92
N TRP A 110 -17.67 10.18 7.90
CA TRP A 110 -17.56 10.75 9.25
C TRP A 110 -16.63 11.97 9.32
N HIS A 111 -15.70 12.06 8.37
CA HIS A 111 -14.67 13.09 8.28
C HIS A 111 -14.86 13.98 7.05
N LEU A 112 -16.11 14.21 6.65
CA LEU A 112 -16.47 15.17 5.62
C LEU A 112 -15.95 16.56 6.00
N LYS A 113 -14.77 16.90 5.50
CA LYS A 113 -14.23 18.25 5.54
C LYS A 113 -14.95 19.01 4.44
N TYR A 114 -15.74 20.02 4.79
CA TYR A 114 -16.10 21.00 3.80
C TYR A 114 -14.81 21.72 3.41
N PRO A 115 -14.36 21.61 2.16
CA PRO A 115 -13.30 22.48 1.72
C PRO A 115 -13.94 23.87 1.75
N LEU A 116 -13.58 24.68 2.76
CA LEU A 116 -13.74 26.13 2.68
C LEU A 116 -12.83 26.58 1.54
N VAL A 117 -13.27 26.37 0.29
CA VAL A 117 -12.64 26.93 -0.91
C VAL A 117 -13.00 28.41 -0.92
N MET A 118 -12.62 29.13 0.13
CA MET A 118 -12.29 30.53 -0.05
C MET A 118 -11.09 30.52 -0.98
N SER A 119 -11.22 31.17 -2.13
CA SER A 119 -10.06 31.36 -2.99
C SER A 119 -8.93 31.99 -2.18
N SER A 120 -7.69 31.62 -2.47
CA SER A 120 -6.50 32.17 -1.80
C SER A 120 -6.52 33.70 -1.73
N THR A 121 -7.11 34.36 -2.73
CA THR A 121 -7.37 35.80 -2.75
C THR A 121 -8.31 36.29 -1.65
N LYS A 122 -9.42 35.59 -1.38
CA LYS A 122 -10.38 35.97 -0.33
C LYS A 122 -9.77 35.78 1.06
N VAL A 123 -9.00 34.70 1.26
CA VAL A 123 -8.35 34.44 2.55
C VAL A 123 -7.25 35.45 2.83
N ALA A 124 -6.42 35.77 1.83
CA ALA A 124 -5.39 36.81 1.96
C ALA A 124 -6.00 38.20 2.25
N LYS A 125 -7.14 38.53 1.63
CA LYS A 125 -7.87 39.77 1.92
C LYS A 125 -8.38 39.83 3.36
N ARG A 126 -8.96 38.73 3.87
CA ARG A 126 -9.40 38.63 5.28
C ARG A 126 -8.23 38.82 6.24
N TYR A 127 -7.08 38.21 5.96
CA TYR A 127 -5.88 38.37 6.76
C TYR A 127 -5.39 39.82 6.78
N GLN A 128 -5.36 40.48 5.61
CA GLN A 128 -5.01 41.89 5.49
C GLN A 128 -5.95 42.81 6.28
N GLU A 129 -7.27 42.59 6.19
CA GLU A 129 -8.28 43.36 6.92
C GLU A 129 -8.14 43.17 8.43
N SER A 130 -7.94 41.93 8.89
CA SER A 130 -7.77 41.63 10.32
C SER A 130 -6.53 42.30 10.93
N ILE A 131 -5.38 42.27 10.24
CA ILE A 131 -4.16 42.95 10.73
C ILE A 131 -4.36 44.46 10.77
N SER A 132 -4.99 45.04 9.75
CA SER A 132 -5.23 46.48 9.71
C SER A 132 -6.18 46.94 10.83
N LEU A 133 -7.17 46.13 11.18
CA LEU A 133 -8.04 46.37 12.33
C LEU A 133 -7.28 46.25 13.66
N LEU A 134 -6.37 45.28 13.78
CA LEU A 134 -5.55 45.10 14.97
C LEU A 134 -4.59 46.28 15.19
N GLU A 135 -3.94 46.75 14.12
CA GLU A 135 -3.08 47.93 14.14
C GLU A 135 -3.84 49.21 14.52
N ALA A 136 -5.06 49.38 13.98
CA ALA A 136 -5.91 50.53 14.31
C ALA A 136 -6.38 50.53 15.78
N ALA A 137 -6.40 49.36 16.43
CA ALA A 137 -6.80 49.20 17.83
C ALA A 137 -5.64 49.35 18.84
N LEU A 138 -4.42 49.60 18.36
CA LEU A 138 -3.27 49.82 19.24
C LEU A 138 -3.42 51.10 20.07
N PRO A 139 -2.94 51.13 21.33
CA PRO A 139 -2.10 50.10 21.98
C PRO A 139 -2.88 49.02 22.78
N TYR A 140 -4.21 48.98 22.69
CA TYR A 140 -5.08 48.10 23.48
C TYR A 140 -6.08 47.34 22.60
N PRO A 141 -5.63 46.38 21.78
CA PRO A 141 -6.54 45.59 20.97
C PRO A 141 -7.43 44.70 21.81
N THR A 142 -8.64 44.40 21.32
CA THR A 142 -9.52 43.42 21.96
C THR A 142 -9.05 42.00 21.68
N GLN A 143 -9.43 41.05 22.55
CA GLN A 143 -9.11 39.63 22.37
C GLN A 143 -9.69 39.07 21.07
N GLU A 144 -10.85 39.56 20.65
CA GLU A 144 -11.51 39.19 19.39
C GLU A 144 -10.68 39.61 18.18
N GLN A 145 -10.07 40.80 18.21
CA GLN A 145 -9.21 41.28 17.13
C GLN A 145 -7.92 40.46 17.02
N VAL A 146 -7.32 40.07 18.14
CA VAL A 146 -6.13 39.20 18.15
C VAL A 146 -6.48 37.81 17.63
N LEU A 147 -7.59 37.23 18.08
CA LEU A 147 -8.04 35.90 17.65
C LEU A 147 -8.38 35.88 16.16
N GLU A 148 -9.05 36.90 15.64
CA GLU A 148 -9.41 36.99 14.23
C GLU A 148 -8.18 37.02 13.31
N VAL A 149 -7.09 37.71 13.72
CA VAL A 149 -5.82 37.71 12.98
C VAL A 149 -5.19 36.32 12.93
N LEU A 150 -5.20 35.59 14.05
CA LEU A 150 -4.65 34.22 14.13
C LEU A 150 -5.47 33.24 13.29
N LEU A 151 -6.81 33.31 13.36
CA LEU A 151 -7.72 32.48 12.56
C LEU A 151 -7.61 32.79 11.07
N ALA A 152 -7.49 34.06 10.69
CA ALA A 152 -7.29 34.46 9.30
C ALA A 152 -5.96 33.93 8.74
N ARG A 153 -4.90 33.84 9.56
CA ARG A 153 -3.61 33.27 9.14
C ARG A 153 -3.65 31.75 9.00
N ASP A 154 -4.34 31.05 9.91
CA ASP A 154 -4.50 29.60 9.84
C ASP A 154 -5.29 29.16 8.60
N ALA A 155 -6.29 29.96 8.22
CA ALA A 155 -7.03 29.76 6.97
C ALA A 155 -6.13 29.87 5.72
N ILE A 156 -5.07 30.70 5.75
CA ILE A 156 -4.09 30.77 4.65
C ILE A 156 -3.30 29.48 4.56
N GLU A 157 -2.86 28.91 5.68
CA GLU A 157 -2.10 27.65 5.68
C GLU A 157 -2.95 26.48 5.18
N THR A 158 -4.20 26.41 5.65
CA THR A 158 -5.17 25.41 5.18
C THR A 158 -5.42 25.51 3.66
N SER A 159 -5.37 26.72 3.09
CA SER A 159 -5.52 26.92 1.64
C SER A 159 -4.30 26.43 0.85
N ARG A 160 -3.11 26.44 1.47
CA ARG A 160 -1.83 26.02 0.86
C ARG A 160 -1.69 24.50 0.76
N ASP A 161 -2.25 23.76 1.71
CA ASP A 161 -2.22 22.28 1.72
C ASP A 161 -2.91 21.66 0.49
N ASN A 162 -3.80 22.42 -0.16
CA ASN A 162 -4.55 21.94 -1.32
C ASN A 162 -3.89 22.33 -2.66
N GLN A 163 -3.24 23.50 -2.77
CA GLN A 163 -2.49 23.97 -3.95
C GLN A 163 -1.48 25.08 -3.56
N PRO A 164 -0.33 25.22 -4.27
CA PRO A 164 0.60 26.32 -4.04
C PRO A 164 -0.07 27.69 -4.29
N LEU A 165 0.18 28.66 -3.40
CA LEU A 165 -0.36 30.01 -3.52
C LEU A 165 0.16 30.70 -4.80
N PRO A 166 -0.70 31.41 -5.56
CA PRO A 166 -0.25 32.27 -6.66
C PRO A 166 0.79 33.29 -6.17
N GLU A 167 1.82 33.57 -6.99
CA GLU A 167 2.96 34.41 -6.61
C GLU A 167 2.57 35.78 -6.01
N HIS A 168 1.55 36.42 -6.59
CA HIS A 168 1.06 37.71 -6.11
C HIS A 168 0.41 37.63 -4.72
N ILE A 169 -0.25 36.50 -4.38
CA ILE A 169 -0.81 36.27 -3.05
C ILE A 169 0.29 35.95 -2.05
N ALA A 170 1.28 35.14 -2.43
CA ALA A 170 2.42 34.83 -1.56
C ALA A 170 3.16 36.10 -1.11
N LYS A 171 3.35 37.09 -1.99
CA LYS A 171 3.94 38.39 -1.64
C LYS A 171 3.11 39.16 -0.60
N ILE A 172 1.78 39.16 -0.74
CA ILE A 172 0.88 39.79 0.24
C ILE A 172 0.99 39.09 1.60
N VAL A 173 1.01 37.76 1.63
CA VAL A 173 1.12 37.00 2.89
C VAL A 173 2.44 37.27 3.60
N ILE A 174 3.56 37.36 2.87
CA ILE A 174 4.88 37.67 3.45
C ILE A 174 4.88 39.05 4.13
N ASP A 175 4.30 40.07 3.50
CA ASP A 175 4.21 41.43 4.06
C ASP A 175 3.34 41.45 5.33
N LEU A 176 2.22 40.73 5.31
CA LEU A 176 1.32 40.60 6.46
C LEU A 176 1.95 39.82 7.62
N ASP A 177 2.71 38.77 7.32
CA ASP A 177 3.45 37.99 8.31
C ASP A 177 4.51 38.85 9.03
N GLU A 178 5.16 39.77 8.32
CA GLU A 178 6.13 40.71 8.93
C GLU A 178 5.44 41.76 9.80
N ARG A 179 4.28 42.27 9.38
CA ARG A 179 3.43 43.14 10.20
C ARG A 179 2.99 42.41 11.47
N LEU A 180 2.55 41.16 11.37
CA LEU A 180 2.18 40.34 12.53
C LEU A 180 3.33 40.18 13.53
N ARG A 181 4.58 39.98 13.06
CA ARG A 181 5.76 39.93 13.93
C ARG A 181 5.99 41.23 14.69
N SER A 182 5.78 42.38 14.04
CA SER A 182 5.91 43.67 14.72
C SER A 182 4.87 43.90 15.83
N LEU A 183 3.76 43.15 15.80
CA LEU A 183 2.67 43.20 16.79
C LEU A 183 2.81 42.17 17.91
N ALA A 184 3.87 41.37 17.92
CA ALA A 184 4.07 40.24 18.83
C ALA A 184 3.97 40.65 20.32
N ASP A 185 4.60 41.76 20.70
CA ASP A 185 4.57 42.29 22.07
C ASP A 185 3.16 42.64 22.55
N VAL A 186 2.31 43.11 21.63
CA VAL A 186 0.92 43.48 21.91
C VAL A 186 0.07 42.23 22.08
N ILE A 187 0.29 41.22 21.23
CA ILE A 187 -0.41 39.94 21.25
C ILE A 187 -0.08 39.13 22.52
N ASN A 188 1.16 39.21 23.00
CA ASN A 188 1.62 38.46 24.18
C ASN A 188 1.28 39.13 25.52
N ARG A 189 0.88 40.42 25.51
CA ARG A 189 0.71 41.25 26.73
C ARG A 189 -0.28 40.66 27.74
N ASP A 190 -1.30 39.95 27.29
CA ASP A 190 -2.34 39.37 28.16
C ASP A 190 -1.97 37.99 28.75
N GLY A 191 -0.84 37.38 28.35
CA GLY A 191 -0.42 36.04 28.82
C GLY A 191 -1.36 34.88 28.43
N LYS A 192 -2.46 35.18 27.73
CA LYS A 192 -3.47 34.21 27.28
C LYS A 192 -3.09 33.47 26.00
N LEU A 193 -2.01 33.89 25.33
CA LEU A 193 -1.55 33.24 24.11
C LEU A 193 -1.24 31.76 24.34
N GLU A 194 -0.61 31.40 25.47
CA GLU A 194 -0.37 30.00 25.87
C GLU A 194 -1.67 29.21 26.13
N TYR A 195 -2.68 29.88 26.69
CA TYR A 195 -4.01 29.27 26.90
C TYR A 195 -4.72 28.99 25.57
N TRP A 196 -4.63 29.93 24.61
CA TRP A 196 -5.16 29.74 23.25
C TRP A 196 -4.38 28.66 22.49
N LYS A 197 -3.04 28.64 22.59
CA LYS A 197 -2.21 27.55 22.07
C LYS A 197 -2.71 26.21 22.57
N LYS A 198 -2.86 26.05 23.89
CA LYS A 198 -3.33 24.78 24.48
C LYS A 198 -4.74 24.39 23.99
N SER A 199 -5.63 25.36 23.83
CA SER A 199 -7.01 25.11 23.36
C SER A 199 -7.10 24.77 21.87
N LEU A 200 -6.15 25.25 21.05
CA LEU A 200 -6.14 25.07 19.58
C LEU A 200 -5.07 24.05 19.09
N SER A 201 -4.15 23.62 19.96
CA SER A 201 -2.97 22.77 19.67
C SER A 201 -3.26 21.35 19.16
N LYS A 202 -4.52 20.90 19.11
CA LYS A 202 -4.84 19.62 18.46
C LYS A 202 -4.60 19.63 16.94
N ILE A 203 -4.40 20.79 16.31
CA ILE A 203 -4.57 20.93 14.85
C ILE A 203 -3.25 21.20 14.09
N THR A 204 -2.25 21.90 14.63
CA THR A 204 -0.97 22.16 13.91
C THR A 204 0.21 22.40 14.86
N PRO A 205 1.13 21.42 15.07
CA PRO A 205 2.10 21.52 16.16
C PRO A 205 3.37 22.36 15.89
N ASN A 206 3.63 22.89 14.68
CA ASN A 206 4.94 23.50 14.34
C ASN A 206 4.85 24.75 13.43
N THR A 207 4.05 25.77 13.75
CA THR A 207 4.01 27.02 12.96
C THR A 207 4.56 28.22 13.73
N TRP A 208 5.48 28.97 13.12
CA TRP A 208 6.30 30.01 13.77
C TRP A 208 5.50 31.16 14.40
N TRP A 209 4.30 31.45 13.90
CA TRP A 209 3.44 32.50 14.48
C TRP A 209 2.79 32.08 15.81
N TRP A 210 2.96 30.83 16.24
CA TRP A 210 2.68 30.39 17.61
C TRP A 210 3.90 30.54 18.54
N GLU A 211 5.05 31.03 18.08
CA GLU A 211 6.24 31.27 18.93
C GLU A 211 6.40 32.75 19.34
N LEU A 212 5.36 33.57 19.14
CA LEU A 212 5.37 35.03 19.45
C LEU A 212 5.54 35.36 20.94
N SER A 213 5.63 34.36 21.83
CA SER A 213 5.82 34.53 23.28
C SER A 213 7.29 34.71 23.73
N ASP A 214 8.25 34.39 22.87
CA ASP A 214 9.70 34.40 23.19
C ASP A 214 10.42 35.63 22.60
N ILE A 215 9.89 36.83 22.89
CA ILE A 215 10.51 38.07 22.42
C ILE A 215 11.65 38.41 23.38
N GLU A 216 12.88 38.16 22.93
CA GLU A 216 14.09 38.42 23.70
C GLU A 216 14.26 39.90 24.07
N PRO A 217 14.81 40.20 25.26
CA PRO A 217 14.95 41.56 25.74
C PRO A 217 15.89 42.39 24.85
N ILE A 218 15.50 43.65 24.61
CA ILE A 218 16.31 44.62 23.88
C ILE A 218 17.65 44.81 24.64
N PRO A 219 18.82 44.84 23.98
CA PRO A 219 20.14 44.86 24.65
C PRO A 219 20.31 45.95 25.72
N THR A 220 19.71 47.13 25.53
CA THR A 220 19.76 48.21 26.52
C THR A 220 19.12 47.80 27.85
N GLN A 221 17.96 47.14 27.81
CA GLN A 221 17.24 46.68 29.00
C GLN A 221 17.99 45.54 29.70
N ALA A 222 18.62 44.65 28.93
CA ALA A 222 19.44 43.58 29.49
C ALA A 222 20.66 44.13 30.26
N VAL A 223 21.32 45.16 29.71
CA VAL A 223 22.47 45.82 30.36
C VAL A 223 22.05 46.57 31.62
N GLU A 224 20.91 47.27 31.63
CA GLU A 224 20.38 47.93 32.82
C GLU A 224 20.03 46.93 33.94
N ARG A 225 19.44 45.78 33.58
CA ARG A 225 19.17 44.70 34.55
C ARG A 225 20.46 44.16 35.14
N TYR A 226 21.50 43.93 34.32
CA TYR A 226 22.80 43.46 34.79
C TYR A 226 23.47 44.45 35.75
N GLU A 227 23.45 45.75 35.42
CA GLU A 227 23.98 46.78 36.31
C GLU A 227 23.26 46.83 37.66
N LYS A 228 21.92 46.75 37.65
CA LYS A 228 21.11 46.75 38.88
C LYS A 228 21.37 45.52 39.75
N ALA A 229 21.44 44.34 39.15
CA ALA A 229 21.72 43.09 39.86
C ALA A 229 23.13 43.15 40.50
N LEU A 230 24.12 43.63 39.74
CA LEU A 230 25.50 43.72 40.22
C LEU A 230 25.66 44.75 41.35
N PHE A 231 24.92 45.86 41.28
CA PHE A 231 24.86 46.85 42.36
C PHE A 231 24.24 46.28 43.65
N ALA A 232 23.20 45.45 43.54
CA ALA A 232 22.61 44.76 44.68
C ALA A 232 23.60 43.80 45.32
N LEU A 233 24.35 43.04 44.51
CA LEU A 233 25.38 42.10 44.98
C LEU A 233 26.52 42.79 45.76
N GLU A 234 26.90 44.00 45.37
CA GLU A 234 28.00 44.76 46.00
C GLU A 234 27.60 45.44 47.31
N SER A 235 26.30 45.53 47.63
CA SER A 235 25.80 46.28 48.77
C SER A 235 26.00 45.56 50.14
N PRO A 236 25.72 44.25 50.29
CA PRO A 236 25.94 43.53 51.55
C PRO A 236 27.33 42.88 51.66
N PRO A 237 27.90 42.72 52.89
CA PRO A 237 29.18 42.03 53.10
C PRO A 237 29.13 40.51 52.87
N LYS A 238 27.93 39.93 52.82
CA LYS A 238 27.66 38.55 52.41
C LYS A 238 26.40 38.55 51.54
N PRO A 239 26.53 38.40 50.21
CA PRO A 239 25.37 38.32 49.33
C PRO A 239 24.58 37.04 49.58
N SER A 240 23.27 37.10 49.38
CA SER A 240 22.40 35.94 49.38
C SER A 240 22.55 35.11 48.10
N SER A 241 22.15 33.85 48.16
CA SER A 241 22.13 32.98 46.98
C SER A 241 21.20 33.51 45.88
N GLU A 242 20.09 34.15 46.24
CA GLU A 242 19.19 34.78 45.27
C GLU A 242 19.86 35.95 44.51
N GLU A 243 20.64 36.77 45.21
CA GLU A 243 21.40 37.88 44.61
C GLU A 243 22.53 37.38 43.70
N LEU A 244 23.23 36.30 44.11
CA LEU A 244 24.24 35.64 43.27
C LEU A 244 23.62 35.08 41.99
N LEU A 245 22.48 34.40 42.08
CA LEU A 245 21.78 33.84 40.93
C LEU A 245 21.26 34.93 39.98
N GLU A 246 20.65 35.98 40.51
CA GLU A 246 20.10 37.08 39.70
C GLU A 246 21.20 37.77 38.86
N VAL A 247 22.41 37.93 39.40
CA VAL A 247 23.54 38.47 38.64
C VAL A 247 23.94 37.57 37.47
N LEU A 248 23.99 36.25 37.69
CA LEU A 248 24.34 35.29 36.64
C LEU A 248 23.27 35.24 35.54
N LEU A 249 21.99 35.24 35.91
CA LEU A 249 20.87 35.28 34.97
C LEU A 249 20.80 36.61 34.20
N ALA A 250 21.07 37.74 34.86
CA ALA A 250 21.10 39.03 34.20
C ALA A 250 22.25 39.11 33.18
N ARG A 251 23.41 38.50 33.44
CA ARG A 251 24.51 38.44 32.47
C ARG A 251 24.24 37.51 31.29
N ASP A 252 23.55 36.39 31.52
CA ASP A 252 23.09 35.50 30.45
C ASP A 252 22.08 36.21 29.53
N ALA A 253 21.19 37.03 30.10
CA ALA A 253 20.27 37.86 29.32
C ALA A 253 21.02 38.87 28.42
N VAL A 254 22.10 39.47 28.93
CA VAL A 254 22.99 40.32 28.13
C VAL A 254 23.62 39.53 26.99
N GLU A 255 24.16 38.32 27.25
CA GLU A 255 24.81 37.51 26.22
C GLU A 255 23.86 37.09 25.09
N LYS A 256 22.64 36.68 25.45
CA LYS A 256 21.58 36.34 24.48
C LYS A 256 21.21 37.54 23.61
N ALA A 257 21.02 38.69 24.23
CA ALA A 257 20.71 39.92 23.49
C ALA A 257 21.90 40.39 22.62
N TRP A 258 23.13 40.08 23.02
CA TRP A 258 24.36 40.50 22.35
C TRP A 258 24.71 39.66 21.12
N THR A 259 24.58 38.35 21.21
CA THR A 259 24.96 37.39 20.15
C THR A 259 24.17 37.56 18.85
N LYS A 260 22.99 38.19 18.89
CA LYS A 260 22.16 38.45 17.69
C LYS A 260 22.44 39.77 16.98
N GLN A 261 23.23 40.68 17.56
CA GLN A 261 23.57 41.95 16.91
C GLN A 261 24.82 41.81 16.03
N GLN A 262 24.70 42.15 14.74
CA GLN A 262 25.86 42.20 13.83
C GLN A 262 26.91 43.25 14.25
N GLN A 263 26.48 44.37 14.86
CA GLN A 263 27.38 45.37 15.47
C GLN A 263 26.71 46.04 16.68
N PRO A 264 27.18 45.77 17.90
CA PRO A 264 26.61 46.39 19.09
C PRO A 264 27.02 47.86 19.21
N PRO A 265 26.15 48.73 19.79
CA PRO A 265 26.50 50.11 20.07
C PRO A 265 27.75 50.21 20.96
N ARG A 266 28.72 51.06 20.57
CA ARG A 266 30.00 51.22 21.29
C ARG A 266 29.81 51.59 22.77
N HIS A 267 28.79 52.37 23.10
CA HIS A 267 28.51 52.78 24.48
C HIS A 267 28.06 51.61 25.37
N LEU A 268 27.22 50.69 24.85
CA LEU A 268 26.82 49.49 25.58
C LEU A 268 28.00 48.53 25.75
N THR A 269 28.88 48.44 24.76
CA THR A 269 30.07 47.57 24.83
C THR A 269 31.00 48.01 25.96
N ALA A 270 31.27 49.31 26.04
CA ALA A 270 32.08 49.87 27.13
C ALA A 270 31.44 49.61 28.50
N LYS A 271 30.12 49.74 28.60
CA LYS A 271 29.37 49.48 29.84
C LYS A 271 29.43 48.02 30.29
N ILE A 272 29.27 47.06 29.37
CA ILE A 272 29.38 45.63 29.70
C ILE A 272 30.80 45.29 30.18
N ILE A 273 31.84 45.83 29.54
CA ILE A 273 33.23 45.60 29.96
C ILE A 273 33.48 46.12 31.39
N GLU A 274 32.88 47.25 31.76
CA GLU A 274 32.92 47.80 33.11
C GLU A 274 32.25 46.87 34.12
N LEU A 275 31.04 46.40 33.81
CA LEU A 275 30.27 45.50 34.67
C LEU A 275 30.96 44.12 34.82
N ASP A 276 31.53 43.57 33.75
CA ASP A 276 32.25 42.29 33.79
C ASP A 276 33.52 42.36 34.65
N LYS A 277 34.20 43.51 34.72
CA LYS A 277 35.33 43.73 35.66
C LYS A 277 34.86 43.70 37.11
N ARG A 278 33.72 44.35 37.40
CA ARG A 278 33.10 44.36 38.73
C ARG A 278 32.67 42.96 39.15
N LEU A 279 32.05 42.19 38.25
CA LEU A 279 31.69 40.79 38.50
C LEU A 279 32.91 39.91 38.81
N LYS A 280 34.03 40.07 38.09
CA LYS A 280 35.27 39.34 38.38
C LYS A 280 35.83 39.62 39.78
N ALA A 281 35.72 40.85 40.27
CA ALA A 281 36.14 41.21 41.62
C ALA A 281 35.33 40.47 42.70
N GLN A 282 34.08 40.10 42.39
CA GLN A 282 33.20 39.34 43.29
C GLN A 282 33.36 37.83 43.18
N SER A 283 34.26 37.31 42.34
CA SER A 283 34.43 35.86 42.09
C SER A 283 34.64 35.01 43.35
N GLN A 284 35.27 35.55 44.40
CA GLN A 284 35.45 34.86 45.68
C GLN A 284 34.14 34.65 46.45
N ALA A 285 33.16 35.53 46.29
CA ALA A 285 31.83 35.36 46.91
C ALA A 285 31.11 34.15 46.32
N PHE A 286 31.29 33.89 45.02
CA PHE A 286 30.75 32.70 44.33
C PHE A 286 31.52 31.42 44.67
N ALA A 287 32.85 31.49 44.78
CA ALA A 287 33.69 30.31 45.03
C ALA A 287 33.50 29.68 46.43
N ASN A 288 32.92 30.43 47.37
CA ASN A 288 32.66 29.98 48.74
C ASN A 288 31.26 29.40 48.95
N ASP A 289 30.38 29.43 47.94
CA ASP A 289 29.02 28.92 48.02
C ASP A 289 28.85 27.67 47.15
N ASP A 290 28.59 26.54 47.80
CA ASP A 290 28.43 25.23 47.14
C ASP A 290 27.19 25.18 46.22
N ILE A 291 26.27 26.15 46.35
CA ILE A 291 25.03 26.23 45.57
C ILE A 291 25.28 26.55 44.09
N VAL A 292 26.41 27.16 43.75
CA VAL A 292 26.74 27.54 42.37
C VAL A 292 26.91 26.30 41.49
N ASP A 293 27.47 25.22 42.04
CA ASP A 293 27.61 23.94 41.34
C ASP A 293 26.26 23.23 41.17
N GLU A 294 25.36 23.37 42.15
CA GLU A 294 23.98 22.90 42.03
C GLU A 294 23.24 23.62 40.91
N TRP A 295 23.37 24.95 40.81
CA TRP A 295 22.75 25.73 39.73
C TRP A 295 23.32 25.39 38.36
N LYS A 296 24.64 25.21 38.21
CA LYS A 296 25.21 24.74 36.94
C LYS A 296 24.61 23.43 36.49
N ASN A 297 24.47 22.49 37.43
CA ASN A 297 23.88 21.19 37.15
C ASN A 297 22.41 21.31 36.72
N ASN A 298 21.65 22.24 37.31
CA ASN A 298 20.22 22.40 37.05
C ASN A 298 19.92 23.26 35.82
N LEU A 299 20.59 24.41 35.66
CA LEU A 299 20.35 25.39 34.61
C LEU A 299 21.12 25.10 33.32
N LYS A 300 22.19 24.30 33.38
CA LYS A 300 23.05 23.91 32.24
C LYS A 300 23.47 25.12 31.38
N PRO A 301 24.10 26.15 31.97
CA PRO A 301 24.55 27.30 31.21
C PRO A 301 25.61 26.92 30.17
N PRO A 302 25.75 27.66 29.05
CA PRO A 302 26.79 27.41 28.05
C PRO A 302 28.20 27.44 28.67
N GLU A 303 29.04 26.45 28.37
CA GLU A 303 30.41 26.34 28.93
C GLU A 303 31.31 27.53 28.57
N MET A 304 30.99 28.27 27.51
CA MET A 304 31.74 29.46 27.08
C MET A 304 31.51 30.69 27.98
N ASN A 305 30.48 30.66 28.84
CA ASN A 305 30.12 31.77 29.70
C ASN A 305 30.99 31.76 30.97
N TRP A 306 32.16 32.40 30.89
CA TRP A 306 33.18 32.41 31.94
C TRP A 306 32.67 32.81 33.33
N TRP A 307 31.59 33.60 33.43
CA TRP A 307 31.00 34.02 34.71
C TRP A 307 30.33 32.89 35.48
N TRP A 308 30.02 31.76 34.84
CA TRP A 308 29.62 30.56 35.54
C TRP A 308 30.83 29.83 36.14
N SER A 309 32.07 30.02 35.67
CA SER A 309 33.24 29.22 36.08
C SER A 309 33.83 29.54 37.47
N PHE A 310 33.18 30.36 38.30
CA PHE A 310 33.63 30.61 39.67
C PHE A 310 33.39 29.37 40.55
N THR A 311 34.39 28.50 40.70
CA THR A 311 34.32 27.21 41.42
C THR A 311 35.52 27.00 42.36
N ARG A 312 35.41 26.04 43.30
CA ARG A 312 36.48 25.68 44.26
C ARG A 312 37.81 25.37 43.55
N SER A 313 38.92 25.64 44.25
CA SER A 313 40.27 25.34 43.76
C SER A 313 40.48 23.84 43.54
N ILE A 314 40.85 23.45 42.31
CA ILE A 314 41.13 22.07 41.90
C ILE A 314 42.33 21.52 42.72
N PRO A 315 42.24 20.33 43.33
CA PRO A 315 43.35 19.73 44.07
C PRO A 315 44.54 19.39 43.17
N LEU A 316 45.75 19.33 43.75
CA LEU A 316 46.95 19.00 42.98
C LEU A 316 46.89 17.53 42.49
N PRO A 317 47.42 17.20 41.29
CA PRO A 317 47.36 15.85 40.71
C PRO A 317 47.85 14.73 41.64
N ASN A 318 48.90 14.99 42.41
CA ASN A 318 49.48 13.99 43.31
C ASN A 318 48.54 13.65 44.48
N GLU A 319 47.78 14.64 44.97
CA GLU A 319 46.81 14.45 46.06
C GLU A 319 45.59 13.67 45.59
N ALA A 320 45.10 14.00 44.37
CA ALA A 320 44.01 13.27 43.75
C ALA A 320 44.36 11.80 43.51
N ILE A 321 45.58 11.51 43.02
CA ILE A 321 46.06 10.13 42.81
C ILE A 321 46.21 9.38 44.12
N ALA A 322 46.72 10.02 45.19
CA ALA A 322 46.81 9.40 46.51
C ALA A 322 45.42 9.01 47.05
N ARG A 323 44.38 9.82 46.80
CA ARG A 323 42.99 9.47 47.12
C ARG A 323 42.49 8.29 46.29
N TYR A 324 42.75 8.26 44.98
CA TYR A 324 42.35 7.16 44.12
C TYR A 324 43.02 5.84 44.50
N GLU A 325 44.31 5.87 44.81
CA GLU A 325 45.05 4.70 45.30
C GLU A 325 44.48 4.17 46.62
N LYS A 326 44.16 5.06 47.56
CA LYS A 326 43.56 4.70 48.85
C LYS A 326 42.20 4.00 48.67
N THR A 327 41.34 4.51 47.79
CA THR A 327 40.00 3.94 47.55
C THR A 327 40.08 2.58 46.86
N ILE A 328 40.99 2.39 45.89
CA ILE A 328 41.28 1.08 45.29
C ILE A 328 41.78 0.06 46.33
N GLN A 329 42.64 0.47 47.27
CA GLN A 329 43.08 -0.43 48.36
C GLN A 329 41.93 -0.84 49.28
N VAL A 330 40.97 0.04 49.55
CA VAL A 330 39.77 -0.28 50.34
C VAL A 330 38.92 -1.33 49.63
N ILE A 331 38.76 -1.22 48.31
CA ILE A 331 38.09 -2.24 47.48
C ILE A 331 38.89 -3.55 47.47
N ASP A 332 40.21 -3.53 47.27
CA ASP A 332 41.07 -4.73 47.24
C ASP A 332 40.91 -5.57 48.53
N ASN A 333 40.75 -4.89 49.67
CA ASN A 333 40.59 -5.49 51.00
C ASN A 333 39.15 -5.94 51.32
N SER A 334 38.15 -5.48 50.55
CA SER A 334 36.73 -5.77 50.80
C SER A 334 36.21 -6.73 49.72
N LYS A 335 36.06 -8.02 50.03
CA LYS A 335 35.57 -9.03 49.07
C LYS A 335 34.26 -9.67 49.57
N PRO A 336 33.08 -9.37 48.98
CA PRO A 336 32.84 -8.41 47.90
C PRO A 336 32.86 -6.94 48.37
N PRO A 337 33.21 -5.97 47.50
CA PRO A 337 33.18 -4.55 47.84
C PRO A 337 31.74 -4.04 47.94
N SER A 338 31.50 -3.05 48.81
CA SER A 338 30.19 -2.41 48.94
C SER A 338 29.95 -1.39 47.82
N SER A 339 28.68 -1.10 47.52
CA SER A 339 28.28 -0.08 46.54
C SER A 339 28.90 1.29 46.83
N GLU A 340 28.98 1.67 48.11
CA GLU A 340 29.58 2.95 48.53
C GLU A 340 31.09 3.00 48.25
N GLN A 341 31.81 1.89 48.49
CA GLN A 341 33.24 1.80 48.20
C GLN A 341 33.52 1.88 46.69
N LEU A 342 32.67 1.25 45.89
CA LEU A 342 32.71 1.32 44.44
C LEU A 342 32.45 2.75 43.93
N LEU A 343 31.43 3.44 44.47
CA LEU A 343 31.11 4.81 44.10
C LEU A 343 32.22 5.81 44.50
N ASP A 344 32.75 5.73 45.73
CA ASP A 344 33.84 6.61 46.18
C ASP A 344 35.10 6.43 45.32
N THR A 345 35.35 5.21 44.84
CA THR A 345 36.47 4.94 43.91
C THR A 345 36.26 5.58 42.54
N LEU A 346 35.04 5.53 41.99
CA LEU A 346 34.73 6.20 40.72
C LEU A 346 34.84 7.73 40.86
N LEU A 347 34.36 8.28 41.98
CA LEU A 347 34.48 9.72 42.28
C LEU A 347 35.94 10.13 42.49
N ALA A 348 36.76 9.30 43.14
CA ALA A 348 38.19 9.55 43.27
C ALA A 348 38.88 9.56 41.91
N ARG A 349 38.47 8.69 40.98
CA ARG A 349 39.00 8.70 39.60
C ARG A 349 38.59 9.94 38.80
N ASP A 350 37.36 10.43 38.98
CA ASP A 350 36.92 11.71 38.40
C ASP A 350 37.80 12.87 38.92
N GLY A 351 38.12 12.87 40.21
CA GLY A 351 39.02 13.87 40.80
C GLY A 351 40.44 13.81 40.25
N VAL A 352 40.97 12.62 39.94
CA VAL A 352 42.27 12.45 39.26
C VAL A 352 42.22 13.06 37.87
N GLU A 353 41.15 12.81 37.12
CA GLU A 353 41.00 13.35 35.77
C GLU A 353 40.97 14.87 35.77
N GLU A 354 40.16 15.47 36.64
CA GLU A 354 40.03 16.93 36.75
C GLU A 354 41.35 17.58 37.19
N ALA A 355 42.05 16.99 38.15
CA ALA A 355 43.34 17.49 38.61
C ALA A 355 44.42 17.40 37.50
N VAL A 356 44.46 16.30 36.76
CA VAL A 356 45.41 16.11 35.65
C VAL A 356 45.10 17.05 34.49
N GLU A 357 43.83 17.16 34.10
CA GLU A 357 43.39 18.05 33.03
C GLU A 357 43.67 19.52 33.38
N GLY A 358 43.44 19.92 34.63
CA GLY A 358 43.76 21.26 35.12
C GLY A 358 45.25 21.57 35.17
N ALA A 359 46.07 20.66 35.70
CA ALA A 359 47.51 20.90 35.90
C ALA A 359 48.34 20.76 34.61
N TYR A 360 47.86 19.96 33.64
CA TYR A 360 48.60 19.59 32.45
C TYR A 360 47.85 19.90 31.15
N ARG A 361 46.89 20.84 31.14
CA ARG A 361 46.16 21.25 29.92
C ARG A 361 47.08 21.55 28.73
N ASP A 362 48.18 22.28 28.99
CA ASP A 362 49.13 22.72 27.95
C ASP A 362 50.49 22.01 28.05
N LYS A 363 50.59 20.92 28.83
CA LYS A 363 51.86 20.21 29.08
C LYS A 363 51.65 18.70 29.03
N PRO A 364 52.61 17.91 28.53
CA PRO A 364 52.50 16.46 28.61
C PRO A 364 52.49 16.00 30.08
N VAL A 365 51.60 15.06 30.38
CA VAL A 365 51.53 14.42 31.71
C VAL A 365 52.86 13.68 31.97
N PRO A 366 53.51 13.86 33.13
CA PRO A 366 54.75 13.16 33.45
C PRO A 366 54.58 11.65 33.37
N GLU A 367 55.53 10.96 32.73
CA GLU A 367 55.45 9.51 32.48
C GLU A 367 55.20 8.68 33.75
N LYS A 368 55.84 9.07 34.87
CA LYS A 368 55.66 8.42 36.17
C LYS A 368 54.20 8.49 36.64
N LEU A 369 53.56 9.65 36.45
CA LEU A 369 52.17 9.87 36.82
C LEU A 369 51.23 9.04 35.93
N ALA A 370 51.46 9.05 34.63
CA ALA A 370 50.67 8.28 33.66
C ALA A 370 50.73 6.77 33.95
N ARG A 371 51.91 6.22 34.26
CA ARG A 371 52.05 4.79 34.63
C ARG A 371 51.28 4.44 35.90
N GLN A 372 51.26 5.33 36.90
CA GLN A 372 50.52 5.10 38.14
C GLN A 372 49.01 5.09 37.89
N ILE A 373 48.50 6.03 37.09
CA ILE A 373 47.08 6.07 36.69
C ILE A 373 46.70 4.79 35.94
N ILE A 374 47.49 4.37 34.94
CA ILE A 374 47.24 3.14 34.16
C ILE A 374 47.19 1.89 35.06
N ALA A 375 48.09 1.80 36.05
CA ALA A 375 48.12 0.68 36.98
C ALA A 375 46.85 0.60 37.84
N LEU A 376 46.37 1.75 38.36
CA LEU A 376 45.13 1.83 39.13
C LEU A 376 43.89 1.58 38.26
N ASP A 377 43.86 2.11 37.05
CA ASP A 377 42.79 1.90 36.07
C ASP A 377 42.64 0.41 35.71
N ASN A 378 43.77 -0.31 35.56
CA ASN A 378 43.76 -1.76 35.33
C ASN A 378 43.21 -2.56 36.52
N LYS A 379 43.44 -2.10 37.76
CA LYS A 379 42.82 -2.70 38.94
C LYS A 379 41.32 -2.45 38.95
N LEU A 380 40.88 -1.22 38.68
CA LEU A 380 39.45 -0.88 38.62
C LEU A 380 38.69 -1.74 37.60
N LYS A 381 39.29 -2.03 36.44
CA LYS A 381 38.71 -2.91 35.41
C LYS A 381 38.40 -4.34 35.91
N GLN A 382 39.14 -4.84 36.90
CA GLN A 382 38.88 -6.18 37.47
C GLN A 382 37.53 -6.25 38.21
N TYR A 383 37.03 -5.10 38.69
CA TYR A 383 35.77 -4.98 39.43
C TYR A 383 34.56 -4.68 38.53
N ARG A 384 34.70 -4.74 37.20
CA ARG A 384 33.62 -4.41 36.25
C ARG A 384 32.33 -5.21 36.46
N LEU A 385 32.41 -6.46 36.92
CA LEU A 385 31.23 -7.28 37.17
C LEU A 385 30.51 -6.83 38.45
N ASP A 386 31.27 -6.51 39.50
CA ASP A 386 30.71 -6.01 40.76
C ASP A 386 30.10 -4.62 40.58
N LEU A 387 30.74 -3.76 39.79
CA LEU A 387 30.25 -2.44 39.40
C LEU A 387 28.93 -2.47 38.60
N ASN A 388 28.67 -3.57 37.87
CA ASN A 388 27.44 -3.75 37.11
C ASN A 388 26.36 -4.52 37.87
N LYS A 389 26.62 -5.00 39.09
CA LYS A 389 25.57 -5.60 39.91
C LYS A 389 24.50 -4.54 40.21
N ASP A 390 23.25 -4.98 40.12
CA ASP A 390 22.05 -4.20 40.45
C ASP A 390 21.84 -2.89 39.67
N ASN A 391 22.50 -2.71 38.52
CA ASN A 391 22.36 -1.53 37.65
C ASN A 391 22.70 -0.19 38.36
N GLN A 392 23.47 -0.25 39.46
CA GLN A 392 23.82 0.91 40.29
C GLN A 392 24.68 1.93 39.54
N ILE A 393 25.63 1.48 38.71
CA ILE A 393 26.43 2.38 37.86
C ILE A 393 25.55 3.29 37.00
N ARG A 394 24.44 2.76 36.48
CA ARG A 394 23.53 3.53 35.63
C ARG A 394 22.78 4.58 36.45
N GLN A 395 22.31 4.20 37.63
CA GLN A 395 21.68 5.14 38.56
C GLN A 395 22.65 6.26 38.96
N TRP A 396 23.90 5.92 39.31
CA TRP A 396 24.93 6.92 39.64
C TRP A 396 25.27 7.80 38.46
N LYS A 397 25.40 7.24 37.25
CA LYS A 397 25.65 8.00 36.01
C LYS A 397 24.53 9.02 35.75
N ASP A 398 23.28 8.60 35.92
CA ASP A 398 22.11 9.45 35.70
C ASP A 398 22.00 10.54 36.80
N SER A 399 22.24 10.20 38.06
CA SER A 399 22.20 11.14 39.19
C SER A 399 23.35 12.15 39.17
N LEU A 400 24.56 11.74 38.80
CA LEU A 400 25.76 12.59 38.81
C LEU A 400 25.99 13.32 37.47
N LYS A 401 25.17 13.06 36.46
CA LYS A 401 25.26 13.65 35.10
C LYS A 401 26.65 13.51 34.44
N ARG A 402 27.44 12.50 34.81
CA ARG A 402 28.78 12.25 34.24
C ARG A 402 28.65 11.45 32.94
N GLN A 403 28.80 12.12 31.78
CA GLN A 403 28.78 11.47 30.47
C GLN A 403 30.21 11.44 29.86
N ASN A 404 30.51 10.40 29.07
CA ASN A 404 31.72 10.27 28.23
C ASN A 404 33.07 9.87 28.88
N ARG A 405 33.13 9.35 30.11
CA ARG A 405 34.38 8.75 30.65
C ARG A 405 34.28 7.23 30.69
N TRP A 406 35.34 6.54 30.26
CA TRP A 406 35.31 5.09 30.05
C TRP A 406 35.04 4.28 31.33
N TRP A 407 35.46 4.78 32.51
CA TRP A 407 35.21 4.09 33.79
C TRP A 407 33.74 4.13 34.23
N TRP A 408 32.95 5.09 33.74
CA TRP A 408 31.49 5.12 33.89
C TRP A 408 30.77 4.28 32.82
N GLU A 409 31.52 3.68 31.89
CA GLU A 409 31.03 2.85 30.78
C GLU A 409 31.60 1.44 30.80
N LEU A 410 32.10 0.99 31.96
CA LEU A 410 32.53 -0.37 32.19
C LEU A 410 31.35 -1.32 31.96
N LYS A 411 31.20 -1.83 30.74
CA LYS A 411 30.22 -2.85 30.39
C LYS A 411 30.77 -4.22 30.76
N PRO A 412 29.92 -5.20 31.14
CA PRO A 412 30.37 -6.57 31.22
C PRO A 412 30.88 -6.97 29.83
N ALA A 413 32.16 -7.35 29.70
CA ALA A 413 32.67 -7.78 28.41
C ALA A 413 31.93 -9.05 28.00
N ILE A 414 31.22 -8.96 26.87
CA ILE A 414 30.74 -10.13 26.16
C ILE A 414 31.98 -10.91 25.70
N VAL A 415 31.96 -12.24 25.85
CA VAL A 415 33.04 -13.11 25.40
C VAL A 415 33.37 -12.83 23.93
N GLY A 416 34.59 -12.32 23.67
CA GLY A 416 35.04 -11.91 22.34
C GLY A 416 35.07 -10.40 22.06
N SER A 417 34.89 -9.53 23.06
CA SER A 417 35.29 -8.12 22.93
C SER A 417 36.82 -8.00 22.82
N GLU A 418 37.32 -6.91 22.24
CA GLU A 418 38.77 -6.66 22.11
C GLU A 418 39.52 -6.70 23.46
N GLU A 419 38.80 -6.53 24.57
CA GLU A 419 39.36 -6.50 25.92
C GLU A 419 39.55 -7.90 26.53
N GLU A 420 38.88 -8.93 26.03
CA GLU A 420 39.07 -10.34 26.43
C GLU A 420 39.01 -11.26 25.20
N PRO A 421 40.15 -11.63 24.61
CA PRO A 421 40.17 -12.52 23.46
C PRO A 421 39.54 -13.87 23.85
N GLY A 422 38.34 -14.13 23.30
CA GLY A 422 37.56 -15.32 23.58
C GLY A 422 38.33 -16.61 23.29
N THR A 423 37.92 -17.72 23.90
CA THR A 423 38.58 -19.00 23.64
C THR A 423 38.32 -19.44 22.20
N ARG A 424 39.20 -20.29 21.63
CA ARG A 424 39.01 -20.83 20.26
C ARG A 424 37.65 -21.50 20.06
N LYS A 425 37.07 -22.07 21.13
CA LYS A 425 35.74 -22.70 21.10
C LYS A 425 34.63 -21.65 20.99
N ASP A 426 34.74 -20.54 21.70
CA ASP A 426 33.76 -19.44 21.64
C ASP A 426 33.74 -18.80 20.25
N TRP A 427 34.91 -18.64 19.64
CA TRP A 427 35.02 -18.18 18.26
C TRP A 427 34.26 -19.11 17.30
N LEU A 428 34.47 -20.43 17.39
CA LEU A 428 33.79 -21.41 16.54
C LEU A 428 32.26 -21.34 16.70
N PHE A 429 31.75 -21.30 17.94
CA PHE A 429 30.31 -21.23 18.18
C PHE A 429 29.70 -19.93 17.67
N ASN A 430 30.38 -18.79 17.87
CA ASN A 430 29.92 -17.51 17.36
C ASN A 430 29.94 -17.47 15.82
N THR A 431 30.97 -18.02 15.18
CA THR A 431 31.03 -18.13 13.71
C THR A 431 29.88 -19.00 13.18
N LEU A 432 29.62 -20.15 13.80
CA LEU A 432 28.53 -21.03 13.37
C LEU A 432 27.16 -20.38 13.62
N ALA A 433 26.99 -19.64 14.72
CA ALA A 433 25.76 -18.89 15.00
C ALA A 433 25.50 -17.83 13.92
N VAL A 434 26.54 -17.11 13.48
CA VAL A 434 26.44 -16.13 12.38
C VAL A 434 26.04 -16.81 11.06
N VAL A 435 26.62 -17.97 10.74
CA VAL A 435 26.24 -18.75 9.55
C VAL A 435 24.76 -19.18 9.63
N CYS A 436 24.31 -19.73 10.75
CA CYS A 436 22.90 -20.08 10.97
C CYS A 436 22.00 -18.86 10.77
N LEU A 437 22.30 -17.74 11.42
CA LEU A 437 21.51 -16.52 11.29
C LEU A 437 21.50 -15.97 9.86
N GLY A 438 22.61 -16.10 9.12
CA GLY A 438 22.65 -15.76 7.69
C GLY A 438 21.69 -16.61 6.86
N VAL A 439 21.65 -17.92 7.10
CA VAL A 439 20.71 -18.85 6.43
C VAL A 439 19.27 -18.56 6.86
N GLY A 440 19.01 -18.38 8.16
CA GLY A 440 17.69 -18.04 8.68
C GLY A 440 17.16 -16.73 8.10
N ALA A 441 18.01 -15.70 7.99
CA ALA A 441 17.66 -14.44 7.36
C ALA A 441 17.30 -14.61 5.87
N ALA A 442 17.97 -15.50 5.14
CA ALA A 442 17.62 -15.82 3.76
C ALA A 442 16.24 -16.48 3.66
N PHE A 443 15.91 -17.43 4.54
CA PHE A 443 14.58 -18.03 4.60
C PHE A 443 13.49 -17.03 4.98
N THR A 444 13.77 -16.15 5.94
CA THR A 444 12.85 -15.08 6.31
C THR A 444 12.63 -14.10 5.16
N ALA A 445 13.70 -13.70 4.46
CA ALA A 445 13.60 -12.82 3.29
C ALA A 445 12.75 -13.46 2.19
N TYR A 446 13.04 -14.72 1.84
CA TYR A 446 12.25 -15.49 0.87
C TYR A 446 10.77 -15.58 1.26
N SER A 447 10.47 -15.98 2.50
CA SER A 447 9.09 -16.09 2.99
C SER A 447 8.39 -14.73 3.00
N SER A 448 9.07 -13.67 3.42
CA SER A 448 8.51 -12.32 3.44
C SER A 448 8.17 -11.83 2.02
N GLN A 449 9.06 -12.06 1.04
CA GLN A 449 8.78 -11.70 -0.34
C GLN A 449 7.51 -12.38 -0.85
N VAL A 450 7.32 -13.66 -0.53
CA VAL A 450 6.11 -14.43 -0.88
C VAL A 450 4.85 -13.84 -0.22
N PHE A 451 4.89 -13.48 1.06
CA PHE A 451 3.73 -12.92 1.77
C PHE A 451 3.39 -11.48 1.37
N PHE A 452 4.41 -10.66 1.05
CA PHE A 452 4.25 -9.24 0.72
C PHE A 452 4.17 -8.97 -0.78
N GLN A 453 4.27 -9.99 -1.64
CA GLN A 453 4.08 -9.78 -3.06
C GLN A 453 2.67 -9.26 -3.32
N LYS A 454 2.60 -8.02 -3.82
CA LYS A 454 1.33 -7.36 -4.13
C LYS A 454 0.59 -8.21 -5.16
N VAL A 455 -0.59 -8.67 -4.78
CA VAL A 455 -1.49 -9.39 -5.69
C VAL A 455 -2.07 -8.37 -6.66
N GLU A 456 -1.91 -8.64 -7.94
CA GLU A 456 -2.53 -7.86 -9.00
C GLU A 456 -4.07 -7.95 -8.85
N GLY A 457 -4.73 -6.79 -8.65
CA GLY A 457 -6.19 -6.70 -8.53
C GLY A 457 -6.78 -6.59 -7.11
N GLN A 458 -5.96 -6.70 -6.05
CA GLN A 458 -6.44 -6.53 -4.66
C GLN A 458 -5.79 -5.30 -4.02
N GLU A 459 -6.46 -4.15 -4.06
CA GLU A 459 -5.87 -2.88 -3.58
C GLU A 459 -5.94 -2.67 -2.05
N VAL A 460 -6.77 -3.41 -1.29
CA VAL A 460 -7.11 -2.94 0.08
C VAL A 460 -7.10 -3.96 1.23
N GLN A 461 -6.90 -5.28 1.05
CA GLN A 461 -7.24 -6.23 2.13
C GLN A 461 -6.19 -7.27 2.52
N GLN A 462 -5.01 -6.82 2.97
CA GLN A 462 -4.06 -7.72 3.66
C GLN A 462 -3.37 -7.09 4.89
N ALA A 463 -4.15 -6.48 5.79
CA ALA A 463 -3.61 -5.93 7.04
C ALA A 463 -3.36 -7.01 8.11
N ASP A 464 -4.22 -8.03 8.25
CA ASP A 464 -4.18 -8.88 9.46
C ASP A 464 -3.02 -9.89 9.50
N LEU A 465 -2.73 -10.57 8.40
CA LEU A 465 -1.60 -11.51 8.36
C LEU A 465 -0.25 -10.77 8.27
N SER A 466 -0.22 -9.65 7.55
CA SER A 466 0.98 -8.83 7.41
C SER A 466 1.38 -8.15 8.71
N GLN A 467 0.44 -7.78 9.58
CA GLN A 467 0.72 -7.23 10.91
C GLN A 467 1.33 -8.28 11.85
N ASN A 468 0.80 -9.51 11.85
CA ASN A 468 1.36 -10.60 12.66
C ASN A 468 2.73 -11.06 12.13
N MET A 469 2.89 -11.14 10.81
CA MET A 469 4.19 -11.36 10.16
C MET A 469 5.15 -10.20 10.39
N ALA A 470 4.67 -8.96 10.42
CA ALA A 470 5.47 -7.77 10.74
C ALA A 470 5.92 -7.79 12.19
N ALA A 471 5.12 -8.27 13.14
CA ALA A 471 5.55 -8.48 14.51
C ALA A 471 6.66 -9.55 14.61
N VAL A 472 6.51 -10.67 13.90
CA VAL A 472 7.56 -11.71 13.78
C VAL A 472 8.81 -11.15 13.08
N LEU A 473 8.63 -10.36 12.02
CA LEU A 473 9.69 -9.64 11.32
C LEU A 473 10.25 -8.45 12.08
N GLN A 474 9.61 -7.92 13.12
CA GLN A 474 10.17 -6.89 13.99
C GLN A 474 11.00 -7.52 15.10
N VAL A 475 10.59 -8.71 15.56
CA VAL A 475 11.43 -9.55 16.44
C VAL A 475 12.67 -10.04 15.68
N ILE A 476 12.55 -10.29 14.37
CA ILE A 476 13.65 -10.77 13.51
C ILE A 476 14.37 -9.64 12.77
N GLY A 477 13.75 -8.47 12.60
CA GLY A 477 14.16 -7.41 11.69
C GLY A 477 14.43 -6.08 12.39
N LEU A 478 15.68 -5.93 12.80
CA LEU A 478 16.45 -4.77 12.36
C LEU A 478 16.98 -5.14 10.95
N GLY A 479 16.55 -4.39 9.95
CA GLY A 479 16.52 -4.81 8.54
C GLY A 479 17.86 -5.18 7.90
N ALA A 480 17.73 -6.05 6.90
CA ALA A 480 18.69 -6.40 5.85
C ALA A 480 19.99 -7.12 6.28
N GLY A 481 19.98 -8.44 6.04
CA GLY A 481 21.17 -9.30 6.01
C GLY A 481 21.58 -9.83 7.37
N GLY A 482 22.22 -11.00 7.42
CA GLY A 482 22.76 -11.65 8.63
C GLY A 482 23.71 -10.79 9.49
N ALA A 483 23.96 -9.54 9.09
CA ALA A 483 24.59 -8.51 9.91
C ALA A 483 23.70 -7.98 11.05
N ALA A 484 22.38 -8.20 11.06
CA ALA A 484 21.49 -7.69 12.13
C ALA A 484 21.85 -8.21 13.53
N ALA A 485 22.29 -9.46 13.67
CA ALA A 485 22.82 -9.98 14.93
C ALA A 485 24.22 -9.42 15.29
N LEU A 486 24.93 -8.89 14.29
CA LEU A 486 26.17 -8.11 14.45
C LEU A 486 25.89 -6.61 14.70
N THR A 487 24.67 -6.11 14.45
CA THR A 487 24.32 -4.73 14.77
C THR A 487 24.31 -4.51 16.28
N SER A 488 24.56 -3.27 16.69
CA SER A 488 24.48 -2.86 18.09
C SER A 488 23.11 -3.14 18.71
N GLY A 489 22.03 -3.15 17.91
CA GLY A 489 20.69 -3.52 18.34
C GLY A 489 20.54 -5.02 18.64
N GLY A 490 20.94 -5.89 17.69
CA GLY A 490 20.90 -7.35 17.88
C GLY A 490 21.75 -7.82 19.06
N ARG A 491 22.95 -7.25 19.22
CA ARG A 491 23.81 -7.50 20.38
C ARG A 491 23.15 -7.10 21.69
N LYS A 492 22.53 -5.91 21.77
CA LYS A 492 21.81 -5.46 22.98
C LYS A 492 20.64 -6.37 23.34
N THR A 493 19.91 -6.90 22.36
CA THR A 493 18.80 -7.83 22.61
C THR A 493 19.30 -9.17 23.15
N LEU A 494 20.37 -9.73 22.57
CA LEU A 494 21.03 -10.92 23.09
C LEU A 494 21.63 -10.68 24.48
N GLU A 495 22.23 -9.52 24.71
CA GLU A 495 22.77 -9.12 25.99
C GLU A 495 21.68 -9.08 27.06
N LYS A 496 20.54 -8.41 26.79
CA LYS A 496 19.36 -8.43 27.67
C LYS A 496 18.86 -9.85 27.94
N LEU A 497 18.81 -10.70 26.92
CA LEU A 497 18.38 -12.09 27.06
C LEU A 497 19.35 -12.87 27.96
N PHE A 498 20.66 -12.72 27.77
CA PHE A 498 21.68 -13.41 28.56
C PHE A 498 21.78 -12.89 29.98
N THR A 499 21.59 -11.58 30.21
CA THR A 499 21.50 -11.01 31.56
C THR A 499 20.22 -11.48 32.27
N ASN A 500 19.09 -11.54 31.57
CA ASN A 500 17.83 -12.02 32.13
C ASN A 500 17.91 -13.52 32.48
N LEU A 501 18.63 -14.32 31.68
CA LEU A 501 18.86 -15.74 31.93
C LEU A 501 20.04 -16.02 32.86
N GLN A 502 20.74 -14.97 33.34
CA GLN A 502 21.93 -15.06 34.21
C GLN A 502 22.98 -16.07 33.73
N LEU A 503 23.21 -16.13 32.41
CA LEU A 503 24.08 -17.15 31.84
C LEU A 503 25.56 -16.81 32.10
N PRO A 504 26.34 -17.73 32.69
CA PRO A 504 27.77 -17.52 32.88
C PRO A 504 28.47 -17.37 31.52
N PRO A 505 29.55 -16.56 31.42
CA PRO A 505 30.22 -16.25 30.15
C PRO A 505 30.56 -17.48 29.30
N SER A 506 31.01 -18.57 29.93
CA SER A 506 31.35 -19.83 29.26
C SER A 506 30.19 -20.56 28.57
N LYS A 507 28.93 -20.22 28.91
CA LYS A 507 27.73 -20.79 28.30
C LYS A 507 27.05 -19.87 27.30
N GLN A 508 27.52 -18.63 27.14
CA GLN A 508 26.86 -17.64 26.27
C GLN A 508 26.99 -18.01 24.79
N ALA A 509 28.19 -18.37 24.30
CA ALA A 509 28.39 -18.71 22.89
C ALA A 509 27.64 -19.99 22.44
N PRO A 510 27.65 -21.11 23.20
CA PRO A 510 26.84 -22.29 22.86
C PRO A 510 25.33 -22.00 22.86
N THR A 511 24.85 -21.17 23.79
CA THR A 511 23.43 -20.78 23.86
C THR A 511 23.04 -19.89 22.68
N ALA A 512 23.91 -18.96 22.29
CA ALA A 512 23.70 -18.12 21.11
C ALA A 512 23.54 -18.97 19.85
N LEU A 513 24.41 -19.97 19.66
CA LEU A 513 24.30 -20.92 18.55
C LEU A 513 23.00 -21.72 18.60
N ALA A 514 22.60 -22.24 19.76
CA ALA A 514 21.37 -23.02 19.90
C ALA A 514 20.13 -22.20 19.52
N ILE A 515 20.08 -20.93 19.96
CA ILE A 515 19.00 -20.00 19.60
C ILE A 515 19.01 -19.73 18.08
N ALA A 516 20.18 -19.42 17.51
CA ALA A 516 20.35 -19.17 16.09
C ALA A 516 19.91 -20.37 15.24
N ALA A 517 20.33 -21.58 15.60
CA ALA A 517 19.94 -22.81 14.93
C ALA A 517 18.44 -23.07 15.05
N GLY A 518 17.85 -22.86 16.24
CA GLY A 518 16.40 -22.99 16.46
C GLY A 518 15.58 -22.03 15.59
N MET A 519 15.95 -20.74 15.53
CA MET A 519 15.29 -19.76 14.67
C MET A 519 15.43 -20.11 13.18
N THR A 520 16.61 -20.59 12.77
CA THR A 520 16.86 -21.03 11.39
C THR A 520 16.00 -22.25 11.04
N ALA A 521 15.85 -23.19 11.97
CA ALA A 521 14.99 -24.35 11.76
C ALA A 521 13.52 -23.93 11.61
N ILE A 522 13.01 -23.03 12.46
CA ILE A 522 11.62 -22.53 12.38
C ILE A 522 11.38 -21.78 11.06
N THR A 523 12.27 -20.89 10.67
CA THR A 523 12.14 -20.13 9.42
C THR A 523 12.27 -21.02 8.19
N GLY A 524 13.18 -22.00 8.24
CA GLY A 524 13.33 -23.01 7.20
C GLY A 524 12.12 -23.92 7.05
N THR A 525 11.50 -24.37 8.16
CA THR A 525 10.27 -25.19 8.08
C THR A 525 9.09 -24.40 7.55
N LEU A 526 8.94 -23.12 7.94
CA LEU A 526 7.93 -22.23 7.36
C LEU A 526 8.13 -22.06 5.85
N ALA A 527 9.35 -21.74 5.41
CA ALA A 527 9.69 -21.59 4.00
C ALA A 527 9.41 -22.87 3.20
N ALA A 528 9.79 -24.04 3.74
CA ALA A 528 9.54 -25.34 3.13
C ALA A 528 8.04 -25.71 3.11
N SER A 529 7.25 -25.17 4.05
CA SER A 529 5.81 -25.42 4.09
C SER A 529 5.02 -24.62 3.06
N LEU A 530 5.55 -23.50 2.53
CA LEU A 530 4.80 -22.59 1.64
C LEU A 530 4.06 -23.31 0.50
N PRO A 531 4.66 -24.24 -0.27
CA PRO A 531 3.94 -24.95 -1.33
C PRO A 531 2.70 -25.72 -0.85
N LEU A 532 2.71 -26.24 0.38
CA LEU A 532 1.55 -26.93 0.96
C LEU A 532 0.38 -25.95 1.20
N TRP A 533 0.67 -24.71 1.60
CA TRP A 533 -0.35 -23.68 1.75
C TRP A 533 -0.95 -23.32 0.39
N GLY A 534 -0.12 -23.25 -0.65
CA GLY A 534 -0.57 -23.11 -2.04
C GLY A 534 -1.60 -24.16 -2.43
N LYS A 535 -1.32 -25.44 -2.15
CA LYS A 535 -2.26 -26.54 -2.42
C LYS A 535 -3.55 -26.47 -1.62
N VAL A 536 -3.49 -26.05 -0.37
CA VAL A 536 -4.69 -25.81 0.44
C VAL A 536 -5.56 -24.72 -0.19
N TYR A 537 -4.96 -23.62 -0.65
CA TYR A 537 -5.69 -22.55 -1.34
C TYR A 537 -6.24 -22.97 -2.70
N ILE A 538 -5.54 -23.82 -3.47
CA ILE A 538 -6.07 -24.42 -4.70
C ILE A 538 -7.35 -25.21 -4.38
N SER A 539 -7.28 -26.12 -3.41
CA SER A 539 -8.43 -26.94 -3.00
C SER A 539 -9.61 -26.11 -2.51
N GLN A 540 -9.36 -25.02 -1.77
CA GLN A 540 -10.40 -24.06 -1.38
C GLN A 540 -11.00 -23.35 -2.59
N GLY A 541 -10.17 -22.90 -3.54
CA GLY A 541 -10.61 -22.29 -4.79
C GLY A 541 -11.52 -23.21 -5.59
N GLU A 542 -11.13 -24.47 -5.75
CA GLU A 542 -11.93 -25.50 -6.44
C GLU A 542 -13.26 -25.76 -5.73
N ALA A 543 -13.24 -25.88 -4.40
CA ALA A 543 -14.46 -26.02 -3.61
C ALA A 543 -15.39 -24.80 -3.78
N HIS A 544 -14.83 -23.59 -3.90
CA HIS A 544 -15.62 -22.40 -4.19
C HIS A 544 -16.16 -22.37 -5.61
N LEU A 545 -15.42 -22.85 -6.62
CA LEU A 545 -15.93 -23.02 -7.99
C LEU A 545 -17.11 -23.99 -8.03
N GLN A 546 -16.99 -25.15 -7.36
CA GLN A 546 -18.07 -26.14 -7.27
C GLN A 546 -19.33 -25.57 -6.60
N ASN A 547 -19.15 -24.72 -5.60
CA ASN A 547 -20.25 -24.03 -4.91
C ASN A 547 -20.72 -22.76 -5.63
N THR A 548 -20.21 -22.45 -6.83
CA THR A 548 -20.53 -21.26 -7.62
C THR A 548 -20.26 -19.92 -6.92
N ASN A 549 -19.32 -19.91 -5.97
CA ASN A 549 -18.86 -18.74 -5.24
C ASN A 549 -17.62 -18.13 -5.95
N TRP A 550 -17.83 -17.59 -7.15
CA TRP A 550 -16.76 -17.20 -8.08
C TRP A 550 -15.78 -16.16 -7.52
N LEU A 551 -16.26 -15.19 -6.73
CA LEU A 551 -15.43 -14.17 -6.07
C LEU A 551 -14.50 -14.80 -5.02
N LYS A 552 -15.01 -15.69 -4.17
CA LYS A 552 -14.20 -16.39 -3.16
C LYS A 552 -13.20 -17.36 -3.80
N ALA A 553 -13.61 -18.00 -4.91
CA ALA A 553 -12.70 -18.83 -5.71
C ALA A 553 -11.54 -18.00 -6.25
N GLN A 554 -11.83 -16.82 -6.83
CA GLN A 554 -10.82 -15.89 -7.32
C GLN A 554 -9.85 -15.50 -6.20
N ASP A 555 -10.35 -15.07 -5.04
CA ASP A 555 -9.50 -14.71 -3.90
C ASP A 555 -8.59 -15.87 -3.48
N SER A 556 -9.14 -17.08 -3.42
CA SER A 556 -8.39 -18.28 -3.01
C SER A 556 -7.28 -18.61 -4.00
N PHE A 557 -7.56 -18.60 -5.31
CA PHE A 557 -6.54 -18.84 -6.33
C PHE A 557 -5.49 -17.73 -6.40
N LEU A 558 -5.87 -16.46 -6.17
CA LEU A 558 -4.92 -15.36 -6.06
C LEU A 558 -3.98 -15.53 -4.87
N GLN A 559 -4.46 -16.06 -3.74
CA GLN A 559 -3.56 -16.43 -2.63
C GLN A 559 -2.69 -17.63 -2.99
N ALA A 560 -3.25 -18.67 -3.60
CA ALA A 560 -2.49 -19.84 -4.05
C ALA A 560 -1.30 -19.45 -4.94
N LYS A 561 -1.52 -18.51 -5.88
CA LYS A 561 -0.52 -18.00 -6.83
C LYS A 561 0.78 -17.52 -6.16
N LYS A 562 0.72 -17.08 -4.90
CA LYS A 562 1.90 -16.63 -4.13
C LYS A 562 2.80 -17.78 -3.70
N PHE A 563 2.21 -18.92 -3.38
CA PHE A 563 2.86 -20.00 -2.64
C PHE A 563 3.33 -21.14 -3.54
N ILE A 564 2.76 -21.25 -4.73
CA ILE A 564 3.08 -22.31 -5.70
C ILE A 564 4.33 -21.98 -6.50
N SER A 565 5.09 -23.03 -6.82
CA SER A 565 6.30 -22.92 -7.66
C SER A 565 6.35 -23.98 -8.77
N GLY A 566 5.58 -25.06 -8.67
CA GLY A 566 5.49 -26.08 -9.71
C GLY A 566 4.62 -25.65 -10.88
N ASP A 567 5.02 -25.98 -12.11
CA ASP A 567 4.28 -25.63 -13.33
C ASP A 567 2.86 -26.23 -13.37
N GLU A 568 2.68 -27.42 -12.79
CA GLU A 568 1.37 -28.09 -12.70
C GLU A 568 0.41 -27.33 -11.79
N ASP A 569 0.78 -27.13 -10.52
CA ASP A 569 0.01 -26.34 -9.55
C ASP A 569 -0.24 -24.91 -10.08
N LYS A 570 0.74 -24.32 -10.77
CA LYS A 570 0.61 -23.01 -11.41
C LYS A 570 -0.45 -23.02 -12.50
N ALA A 571 -0.45 -24.03 -13.37
CA ALA A 571 -1.46 -24.15 -14.41
C ALA A 571 -2.87 -24.32 -13.80
N GLU A 572 -3.02 -25.11 -12.73
CA GLU A 572 -4.29 -25.24 -12.00
C GLU A 572 -4.79 -23.90 -11.47
N VAL A 573 -3.92 -23.11 -10.86
CA VAL A 573 -4.27 -21.76 -10.37
C VAL A 573 -4.67 -20.82 -11.50
N GLU A 574 -3.91 -20.77 -12.61
CA GLU A 574 -4.27 -19.91 -13.74
C GLU A 574 -5.59 -20.39 -14.38
N ILE A 575 -5.87 -21.69 -14.43
CA ILE A 575 -7.16 -22.23 -14.90
C ILE A 575 -8.29 -21.83 -13.94
N GLY A 576 -8.08 -21.98 -12.64
CA GLY A 576 -9.03 -21.59 -11.60
C GLY A 576 -9.40 -20.11 -11.68
N LEU A 577 -8.40 -19.23 -11.82
CA LEU A 577 -8.59 -17.80 -12.05
C LEU A 577 -9.31 -17.54 -13.37
N GLY A 578 -8.91 -18.22 -14.44
CA GLY A 578 -9.57 -18.16 -15.75
C GLY A 578 -11.05 -18.46 -15.63
N MET A 579 -11.42 -19.56 -14.97
CA MET A 579 -12.81 -19.96 -14.74
C MET A 579 -13.58 -18.93 -13.90
N SER A 580 -13.00 -18.46 -12.79
CA SER A 580 -13.61 -17.43 -11.96
C SER A 580 -13.90 -16.16 -12.75
N TYR A 581 -12.92 -15.63 -13.49
CA TYR A 581 -13.13 -14.43 -14.32
C TYR A 581 -14.11 -14.70 -15.46
N GLU A 582 -14.10 -15.89 -16.05
CA GLU A 582 -15.04 -16.22 -17.12
C GLU A 582 -16.48 -16.20 -16.62
N HIS A 583 -16.75 -16.72 -15.42
CA HIS A 583 -18.06 -16.67 -14.78
C HIS A 583 -18.45 -15.29 -14.27
N LEU A 584 -17.47 -14.44 -13.91
CA LEU A 584 -17.70 -13.04 -13.55
C LEU A 584 -17.91 -12.12 -14.76
N GLY A 585 -17.74 -12.64 -15.99
CA GLY A 585 -17.94 -11.89 -17.24
C GLY A 585 -16.73 -11.06 -17.69
N ASP A 586 -15.57 -11.16 -17.03
CA ASP A 586 -14.32 -10.50 -17.45
C ASP A 586 -13.52 -11.39 -18.42
N LEU A 587 -14.00 -11.44 -19.66
CA LEU A 587 -13.50 -12.39 -20.67
C LEU A 587 -12.03 -12.14 -21.02
N ALA A 588 -11.60 -10.87 -21.01
CA ALA A 588 -10.24 -10.48 -21.33
C ALA A 588 -9.25 -11.08 -20.33
N LYS A 589 -9.54 -10.92 -19.03
CA LYS A 589 -8.70 -11.55 -17.99
C LYS A 589 -8.78 -13.06 -18.04
N ALA A 590 -9.97 -13.64 -18.21
CA ALA A 590 -10.12 -15.09 -18.32
C ALA A 590 -9.23 -15.66 -19.45
N LYS A 591 -9.22 -15.00 -20.61
CA LYS A 591 -8.35 -15.36 -21.74
C LYS A 591 -6.87 -15.24 -21.40
N ASP A 592 -6.45 -14.18 -20.74
CA ASP A 592 -5.05 -14.01 -20.33
C ASP A 592 -4.59 -15.08 -19.35
N TYR A 593 -5.46 -15.49 -18.41
CA TYR A 593 -5.19 -16.57 -17.48
C TYR A 593 -5.12 -17.93 -18.17
N TYR A 594 -6.06 -18.27 -19.05
CA TYR A 594 -5.97 -19.50 -19.84
C TYR A 594 -4.77 -19.51 -20.77
N LYS A 595 -4.36 -18.35 -21.31
CA LYS A 595 -3.13 -18.23 -22.10
C LYS A 595 -1.90 -18.60 -21.28
N GLN A 596 -1.81 -18.12 -20.03
CA GLN A 596 -0.73 -18.48 -19.12
C GLN A 596 -0.73 -19.99 -18.83
N ALA A 597 -1.89 -20.59 -18.54
CA ALA A 597 -2.01 -22.04 -18.36
C ALA A 597 -1.63 -22.83 -19.63
N ALA A 598 -1.98 -22.33 -20.82
CA ALA A 598 -1.64 -22.95 -22.10
C ALA A 598 -0.12 -22.92 -22.36
N TYR A 599 0.58 -21.86 -21.94
CA TYR A 599 2.04 -21.79 -22.02
C TYR A 599 2.75 -22.74 -21.05
N LEU A 600 2.10 -23.10 -19.94
CA LEU A 600 2.53 -24.15 -19.02
C LEU A 600 2.20 -25.56 -19.55
N ASP A 601 1.80 -25.67 -20.82
CA ASP A 601 1.53 -26.91 -21.52
C ASP A 601 0.38 -27.75 -20.92
N ASN A 602 -0.54 -27.11 -20.21
CA ASN A 602 -1.73 -27.74 -19.64
C ASN A 602 -2.87 -27.87 -20.68
N ILE A 603 -3.45 -29.08 -20.80
CA ILE A 603 -4.49 -29.43 -21.77
C ILE A 603 -5.74 -28.55 -21.63
N GLU A 604 -6.20 -28.33 -20.40
CA GLU A 604 -7.39 -27.52 -20.13
C GLU A 604 -7.14 -26.05 -20.47
N GLY A 605 -6.00 -25.51 -20.05
CA GLY A 605 -5.57 -24.15 -20.40
C GLY A 605 -5.56 -23.93 -21.93
N MET A 606 -4.94 -24.84 -22.69
CA MET A 606 -4.91 -24.77 -24.15
C MET A 606 -6.31 -24.80 -24.77
N THR A 607 -7.15 -25.72 -24.31
CA THR A 607 -8.49 -25.94 -24.89
C THR A 607 -9.40 -24.73 -24.62
N ARG A 608 -9.36 -24.19 -23.40
CA ARG A 608 -10.13 -23.00 -23.01
C ARG A 608 -9.60 -21.73 -23.66
N TYR A 609 -8.27 -21.57 -23.77
CA TYR A 609 -7.67 -20.46 -24.49
C TYR A 609 -8.04 -20.47 -25.97
N ALA A 610 -8.03 -21.64 -26.61
CA ALA A 610 -8.46 -21.77 -27.99
C ALA A 610 -9.93 -21.37 -28.17
N ARG A 611 -10.81 -21.79 -27.25
CA ARG A 611 -12.22 -21.40 -27.25
C ARG A 611 -12.40 -19.88 -27.12
N LEU A 612 -11.76 -19.24 -26.15
CA LEU A 612 -11.89 -17.78 -25.99
C LEU A 612 -11.25 -17.01 -27.15
N SER A 613 -10.22 -17.57 -27.79
CA SER A 613 -9.67 -17.01 -29.02
C SER A 613 -10.66 -17.09 -30.19
N LEU A 614 -11.46 -18.16 -30.30
CA LEU A 614 -12.56 -18.22 -31.27
C LEU A 614 -13.64 -17.17 -31.00
N VAL A 615 -14.03 -17.00 -29.73
CA VAL A 615 -15.01 -15.98 -29.35
C VAL A 615 -14.51 -14.58 -29.74
N ASP A 616 -13.27 -14.24 -29.39
CA ASP A 616 -12.67 -12.94 -29.78
C ASP A 616 -12.57 -12.77 -31.30
N PHE A 617 -12.27 -13.85 -32.04
CA PHE A 617 -12.29 -13.82 -33.49
C PHE A 617 -13.67 -13.43 -34.02
N PHE A 618 -14.75 -14.02 -33.49
CA PHE A 618 -16.12 -13.69 -33.91
C PHE A 618 -16.60 -12.33 -33.46
N LEU A 619 -16.20 -11.88 -32.26
CA LEU A 619 -16.53 -10.53 -31.78
C LEU A 619 -15.84 -9.45 -32.64
N LYS A 620 -14.60 -9.69 -33.06
CA LYS A 620 -13.85 -8.78 -33.93
C LYS A 620 -14.33 -8.84 -35.39
N ASN A 621 -14.76 -10.00 -35.84
CA ASN A 621 -15.22 -10.25 -37.21
C ASN A 621 -16.68 -10.73 -37.18
N PRO A 622 -17.64 -9.89 -36.75
CA PRO A 622 -19.01 -10.32 -36.68
C PRO A 622 -19.46 -10.71 -38.10
N PRO A 623 -20.30 -11.75 -38.29
CA PRO A 623 -20.59 -12.25 -39.64
C PRO A 623 -21.26 -11.25 -40.58
N ASN A 624 -21.84 -10.18 -40.03
CA ASN A 624 -22.40 -9.06 -40.78
C ASN A 624 -21.39 -7.94 -41.07
N SER A 625 -20.13 -8.07 -40.64
CA SER A 625 -19.05 -7.13 -40.90
C SER A 625 -18.78 -7.06 -42.40
N ARG A 626 -18.53 -5.84 -42.88
CA ARG A 626 -18.05 -5.62 -44.26
C ARG A 626 -16.61 -6.09 -44.43
N VAL A 627 -15.86 -6.21 -43.33
CA VAL A 627 -14.48 -6.69 -43.33
C VAL A 627 -14.53 -8.20 -43.32
N GLN A 628 -14.08 -8.81 -44.42
CA GLN A 628 -13.95 -10.27 -44.46
C GLN A 628 -12.86 -10.69 -43.45
N PRO A 629 -13.13 -11.69 -42.60
CA PRO A 629 -12.11 -12.24 -41.73
C PRO A 629 -10.92 -12.72 -42.57
N SER A 630 -9.70 -12.47 -42.10
CA SER A 630 -8.49 -12.95 -42.78
C SER A 630 -8.05 -14.30 -42.18
N VAL A 631 -7.48 -15.18 -43.00
CA VAL A 631 -6.79 -16.40 -42.52
C VAL A 631 -5.62 -16.04 -41.61
N THR A 632 -5.09 -14.82 -41.79
CA THR A 632 -4.02 -14.25 -40.96
C THR A 632 -4.54 -13.58 -39.69
N ASP A 633 -5.83 -13.70 -39.34
CA ASP A 633 -6.32 -13.15 -38.07
C ASP A 633 -5.67 -13.91 -36.91
N GLU A 634 -5.05 -13.13 -36.01
CA GLU A 634 -4.27 -13.67 -34.92
C GLU A 634 -5.11 -14.55 -33.99
N ASN A 635 -6.36 -14.19 -33.71
CA ASN A 635 -7.20 -14.95 -32.80
C ASN A 635 -7.58 -16.33 -33.38
N LEU A 636 -7.88 -16.40 -34.68
CA LEU A 636 -8.13 -17.67 -35.36
C LEU A 636 -6.87 -18.54 -35.40
N ARG A 637 -5.71 -17.94 -35.67
CA ARG A 637 -4.41 -18.63 -35.67
C ARG A 637 -4.08 -19.21 -34.29
N GLN A 638 -4.28 -18.43 -33.22
CA GLN A 638 -4.09 -18.88 -31.85
C GLN A 638 -5.06 -19.99 -31.47
N ALA A 639 -6.33 -19.87 -31.83
CA ALA A 639 -7.33 -20.92 -31.63
C ALA A 639 -6.91 -22.24 -32.29
N HIS A 640 -6.52 -22.20 -33.56
CA HIS A 640 -6.04 -23.38 -34.29
C HIS A 640 -4.82 -24.01 -33.63
N LEU A 641 -3.77 -23.20 -33.38
CA LEU A 641 -2.51 -23.68 -32.82
C LEU A 641 -2.70 -24.38 -31.46
N PHE A 642 -3.39 -23.72 -30.52
CA PHE A 642 -3.55 -24.27 -29.19
C PHE A 642 -4.55 -25.43 -29.14
N ASN A 643 -5.60 -25.42 -29.97
CA ASN A 643 -6.50 -26.56 -30.07
C ASN A 643 -5.80 -27.81 -30.63
N GLN A 644 -4.96 -27.64 -31.66
CA GLN A 644 -4.17 -28.74 -32.22
C GLN A 644 -3.19 -29.30 -31.19
N ARG A 645 -2.50 -28.44 -30.44
CA ARG A 645 -1.60 -28.87 -29.34
C ARG A 645 -2.36 -29.62 -28.25
N ALA A 646 -3.53 -29.13 -27.83
CA ALA A 646 -4.38 -29.81 -26.86
C ALA A 646 -4.78 -31.19 -27.36
N TRP A 647 -5.20 -31.31 -28.62
CA TRP A 647 -5.60 -32.57 -29.23
C TRP A 647 -4.46 -33.61 -29.26
N ILE A 648 -3.25 -33.21 -29.63
CA ILE A 648 -2.06 -34.09 -29.61
C ILE A 648 -1.76 -34.59 -28.19
N ARG A 649 -1.94 -33.73 -27.17
CA ARG A 649 -1.73 -34.11 -25.77
C ARG A 649 -2.80 -35.06 -25.26
N ILE A 650 -4.06 -34.80 -25.57
CA ILE A 650 -5.21 -35.66 -25.22
C ILE A 650 -5.01 -37.05 -25.82
N THR A 651 -4.73 -37.15 -27.11
CA THR A 651 -4.52 -38.44 -27.80
C THR A 651 -3.33 -39.20 -27.21
N LYS A 652 -2.17 -38.55 -27.01
CA LYS A 652 -1.01 -39.17 -26.36
C LYS A 652 -1.31 -39.65 -24.94
N TRP A 653 -2.13 -38.92 -24.18
CA TRP A 653 -2.54 -39.34 -22.84
C TRP A 653 -3.46 -40.56 -22.89
N LEU A 654 -4.44 -40.58 -23.81
CA LEU A 654 -5.36 -41.70 -24.00
C LEU A 654 -4.60 -42.97 -24.41
N ASP A 655 -3.65 -42.85 -25.35
CA ASP A 655 -2.80 -43.96 -25.79
C ASP A 655 -1.95 -44.53 -24.66
N LYS A 656 -1.34 -43.66 -23.84
CA LYS A 656 -0.45 -44.07 -22.75
C LYS A 656 -1.18 -44.84 -21.65
N ASN A 657 -2.41 -44.43 -21.32
CA ASN A 657 -3.10 -44.98 -20.15
C ASN A 657 -3.98 -46.19 -20.47
N GLN A 658 -4.09 -46.62 -21.74
CA GLN A 658 -4.89 -47.77 -22.19
C GLN A 658 -6.27 -47.83 -21.52
N GLN A 659 -6.88 -46.67 -21.27
CA GLN A 659 -8.09 -46.63 -20.48
C GLN A 659 -9.23 -47.18 -21.31
N THR A 660 -9.85 -48.23 -20.78
CA THR A 660 -11.19 -48.62 -21.21
C THR A 660 -12.12 -47.40 -21.07
N PRO A 661 -13.07 -47.17 -22.00
CA PRO A 661 -14.08 -46.12 -21.91
C PRO A 661 -14.62 -45.81 -20.51
N GLU A 662 -14.84 -46.85 -19.70
CA GLU A 662 -15.41 -46.80 -18.35
C GLU A 662 -14.45 -46.23 -17.28
N LYS A 663 -13.16 -46.07 -17.58
CA LYS A 663 -12.13 -45.54 -16.66
C LYS A 663 -11.59 -44.17 -17.07
N ILE A 664 -12.13 -43.58 -18.14
CA ILE A 664 -11.69 -42.28 -18.62
C ILE A 664 -12.02 -41.21 -17.57
N ASP A 665 -11.02 -40.41 -17.21
CA ASP A 665 -11.21 -39.25 -16.35
C ASP A 665 -12.28 -38.33 -16.96
N ARG A 666 -13.34 -38.03 -16.19
CA ARG A 666 -14.45 -37.18 -16.63
C ARG A 666 -14.00 -35.81 -17.11
N ASN A 667 -12.99 -35.23 -16.46
CA ASN A 667 -12.44 -33.93 -16.85
C ASN A 667 -11.78 -34.03 -18.23
N LEU A 668 -10.98 -35.07 -18.46
CA LEU A 668 -10.37 -35.27 -19.77
C LEU A 668 -11.41 -35.51 -20.86
N LEU A 669 -12.48 -36.24 -20.56
CA LEU A 669 -13.56 -36.44 -21.53
C LEU A 669 -14.22 -35.10 -21.91
N ASN A 670 -14.51 -34.23 -20.93
CA ASN A 670 -15.01 -32.88 -21.19
C ASN A 670 -14.05 -32.06 -22.06
N LEU A 671 -12.75 -32.11 -21.77
CA LEU A 671 -11.72 -31.43 -22.57
C LEU A 671 -11.63 -32.00 -24.00
N THR A 672 -11.80 -33.30 -24.17
CA THR A 672 -11.85 -33.97 -25.48
C THR A 672 -13.02 -33.45 -26.30
N GLN A 673 -14.22 -33.38 -25.72
CA GLN A 673 -15.41 -32.84 -26.38
C GLN A 673 -15.23 -31.36 -26.76
N LEU A 674 -14.66 -30.58 -25.85
CA LEU A 674 -14.40 -29.16 -26.08
C LEU A 674 -13.37 -28.95 -27.20
N ALA A 675 -12.28 -29.72 -27.22
CA ALA A 675 -11.25 -29.64 -28.24
C ALA A 675 -11.78 -30.05 -29.64
N ARG A 676 -12.65 -31.06 -29.72
CA ARG A 676 -13.30 -31.45 -30.98
C ARG A 676 -14.27 -30.39 -31.49
N THR A 677 -15.06 -29.83 -30.58
CA THR A 677 -16.00 -28.75 -30.90
C THR A 677 -15.24 -27.55 -31.46
N ASN A 678 -14.19 -27.10 -30.75
CA ASN A 678 -13.30 -26.05 -31.23
C ASN A 678 -12.70 -26.37 -32.59
N GLY A 679 -12.12 -27.56 -32.77
CA GLY A 679 -11.43 -27.96 -34.01
C GLY A 679 -12.34 -27.96 -35.23
N SER A 680 -13.59 -28.37 -35.04
CA SER A 680 -14.59 -28.42 -36.10
C SER A 680 -15.06 -27.02 -36.47
N ILE A 681 -15.25 -26.14 -35.48
CA ILE A 681 -15.57 -24.73 -35.72
C ILE A 681 -14.41 -24.04 -36.45
N ILE A 682 -13.16 -24.28 -36.02
CA ILE A 682 -11.97 -23.75 -36.68
C ILE A 682 -11.92 -24.19 -38.15
N SER A 683 -12.12 -25.49 -38.42
CA SER A 683 -12.10 -26.03 -39.78
C SER A 683 -13.18 -25.38 -40.66
N ALA A 684 -14.40 -25.28 -40.12
CA ALA A 684 -15.52 -24.67 -40.83
C ALA A 684 -15.29 -23.16 -41.11
N VAL A 685 -14.69 -22.43 -40.17
CA VAL A 685 -14.27 -21.03 -40.36
C VAL A 685 -13.17 -20.91 -41.42
N GLN A 686 -12.16 -21.78 -41.40
CA GLN A 686 -11.07 -21.76 -42.38
C GLN A 686 -11.60 -22.01 -43.80
N ASP A 687 -12.52 -22.96 -43.97
CA ASP A 687 -13.16 -23.24 -45.26
C ASP A 687 -13.94 -22.03 -45.80
N LEU A 688 -14.57 -21.25 -44.91
CA LEU A 688 -15.26 -20.01 -45.29
C LEU A 688 -14.29 -18.92 -45.73
N ILE A 689 -13.11 -18.82 -45.12
CA ILE A 689 -12.18 -17.71 -45.37
C ILE A 689 -11.29 -17.96 -46.60
N VAL A 690 -10.76 -19.18 -46.76
CA VAL A 690 -9.68 -19.46 -47.72
C VAL A 690 -10.13 -19.36 -49.18
N SER A 691 -11.43 -19.45 -49.49
CA SER A 691 -11.90 -19.40 -50.88
C SER A 691 -13.07 -18.42 -51.07
N PRO A 692 -12.86 -17.10 -51.16
CA PRO A 692 -13.95 -16.16 -51.44
C PRO A 692 -14.31 -16.03 -52.92
N LYS A 693 -13.35 -16.25 -53.83
CA LYS A 693 -13.48 -15.93 -55.26
C LYS A 693 -13.95 -17.09 -56.15
N ASP A 694 -13.64 -18.34 -55.79
CA ASP A 694 -14.01 -19.54 -56.57
C ASP A 694 -14.93 -20.52 -55.82
N ASN A 695 -15.36 -20.16 -54.61
CA ASN A 695 -16.12 -21.09 -53.77
C ASN A 695 -17.60 -20.97 -54.06
N LYS A 696 -18.10 -21.93 -54.85
CA LYS A 696 -19.54 -22.16 -55.00
C LYS A 696 -20.23 -22.23 -53.64
N ALA A 697 -19.58 -22.68 -52.57
CA ALA A 697 -20.15 -22.69 -51.21
C ALA A 697 -20.48 -21.30 -50.63
N LEU A 698 -19.83 -20.23 -51.09
CA LEU A 698 -20.13 -18.86 -50.63
C LEU A 698 -21.09 -18.12 -51.56
N GLN A 699 -21.37 -18.63 -52.75
CA GLN A 699 -22.30 -18.02 -53.72
C GLN A 699 -23.63 -18.79 -53.78
N ASP A 700 -23.57 -20.11 -53.65
CA ASP A 700 -24.69 -21.04 -53.64
C ASP A 700 -25.18 -21.24 -52.20
N GLU A 701 -26.40 -20.77 -51.95
CA GLU A 701 -27.06 -20.88 -50.66
C GLU A 701 -27.37 -22.32 -50.28
N GLU A 702 -27.77 -23.14 -51.25
CA GLU A 702 -28.12 -24.54 -51.04
C GLU A 702 -26.87 -25.35 -50.70
N TYR A 703 -25.76 -25.11 -51.40
CA TYR A 703 -24.48 -25.75 -51.09
C TYR A 703 -23.97 -25.35 -49.69
N ARG A 704 -24.06 -24.07 -49.32
CA ARG A 704 -23.65 -23.61 -47.99
C ARG A 704 -24.51 -24.24 -46.90
N GLN A 705 -25.82 -24.20 -47.10
CA GLN A 705 -26.78 -24.79 -46.18
C GLN A 705 -26.45 -26.27 -46.01
N LYS A 706 -26.31 -27.03 -47.10
CA LYS A 706 -25.95 -28.45 -47.09
C LYS A 706 -24.61 -28.72 -46.40
N TYR A 707 -23.54 -28.01 -46.77
CA TYR A 707 -22.21 -28.21 -46.20
C TYR A 707 -22.17 -27.96 -44.69
N TRP A 708 -22.76 -26.85 -44.24
CA TRP A 708 -22.81 -26.51 -42.83
C TRP A 708 -23.77 -27.39 -42.04
N THR A 709 -24.92 -27.71 -42.62
CA THR A 709 -25.88 -28.68 -42.10
C THR A 709 -25.20 -30.02 -41.85
N GLU A 710 -24.58 -30.62 -42.87
CA GLU A 710 -23.97 -31.95 -42.77
C GLU A 710 -22.75 -31.93 -41.85
N SER A 711 -21.91 -30.89 -41.92
CA SER A 711 -20.67 -30.81 -41.12
C SER A 711 -20.95 -30.50 -39.64
N VAL A 712 -21.78 -29.50 -39.35
CA VAL A 712 -22.09 -29.09 -37.96
C VAL A 712 -23.05 -30.07 -37.30
N ALA A 713 -24.11 -30.53 -37.98
CA ALA A 713 -24.98 -31.56 -37.43
C ALA A 713 -24.21 -32.89 -37.25
N GLY A 714 -23.34 -33.24 -38.21
CA GLY A 714 -22.48 -34.41 -38.13
C GLY A 714 -21.54 -34.36 -36.91
N LEU A 715 -20.98 -33.19 -36.61
CA LEU A 715 -20.18 -32.97 -35.41
C LEU A 715 -21.00 -33.20 -34.12
N PHE A 716 -22.14 -32.53 -33.98
CA PHE A 716 -22.94 -32.66 -32.76
C PHE A 716 -23.45 -34.08 -32.57
N LYS A 717 -23.87 -34.73 -33.67
CA LYS A 717 -24.20 -36.14 -33.67
C LYS A 717 -23.02 -37.00 -33.22
N SER A 718 -21.84 -36.78 -33.78
CA SER A 718 -20.63 -37.53 -33.40
C SER A 718 -20.28 -37.35 -31.93
N ASN A 719 -20.42 -36.15 -31.38
CA ASN A 719 -20.17 -35.87 -29.96
C ASN A 719 -21.20 -36.60 -29.08
N LEU A 720 -22.50 -36.53 -29.41
CA LEU A 720 -23.55 -37.22 -28.66
C LEU A 720 -23.44 -38.75 -28.76
N ASP A 721 -23.15 -39.28 -29.95
CA ASP A 721 -22.96 -40.72 -30.18
C ASP A 721 -21.74 -41.24 -29.41
N GLU A 722 -20.66 -40.46 -29.31
CA GLU A 722 -19.52 -40.81 -28.48
C GLU A 722 -19.87 -40.83 -26.99
N LEU A 723 -20.59 -39.84 -26.47
CA LEU A 723 -21.03 -39.84 -25.07
C LEU A 723 -21.90 -41.08 -24.75
N LYS A 724 -22.77 -41.48 -25.70
CA LYS A 724 -23.54 -42.73 -25.62
C LYS A 724 -22.64 -43.96 -25.64
N ASN A 725 -21.65 -44.01 -26.53
CA ASN A 725 -20.69 -45.12 -26.60
C ASN A 725 -19.84 -45.26 -25.33
N LEU A 726 -19.54 -44.14 -24.67
CA LEU A 726 -18.85 -44.09 -23.39
C LEU A 726 -19.78 -44.36 -22.19
N LYS A 727 -21.07 -44.61 -22.44
CA LYS A 727 -22.10 -44.86 -21.42
C LYS A 727 -22.18 -43.72 -20.39
N VAL A 728 -21.96 -42.47 -20.81
CA VAL A 728 -22.19 -41.30 -19.96
C VAL A 728 -23.69 -41.22 -19.66
N ALA A 729 -24.06 -41.05 -18.38
CA ALA A 729 -25.46 -41.00 -17.98
C ALA A 729 -26.16 -39.80 -18.63
N ASP A 730 -27.45 -39.95 -18.98
CA ASP A 730 -28.16 -38.90 -19.72
C ASP A 730 -28.23 -37.57 -18.94
N ASN A 731 -28.31 -37.64 -17.62
CA ASN A 731 -28.34 -36.50 -16.70
C ASN A 731 -26.95 -35.97 -16.29
N ASP A 732 -25.86 -36.53 -16.83
CA ASP A 732 -24.52 -36.03 -16.56
C ASP A 732 -24.34 -34.63 -17.17
N ALA A 733 -23.66 -33.74 -16.45
CA ALA A 733 -23.45 -32.35 -16.86
C ALA A 733 -22.82 -32.23 -18.27
N LEU A 734 -21.98 -33.20 -18.65
CA LEU A 734 -21.37 -33.22 -19.98
C LEU A 734 -22.39 -33.53 -21.09
N ASN A 735 -23.25 -34.52 -20.86
CA ASN A 735 -24.30 -34.88 -21.81
C ASN A 735 -25.35 -33.78 -21.90
N VAL A 736 -25.78 -33.25 -20.75
CA VAL A 736 -26.67 -32.09 -20.67
C VAL A 736 -26.10 -30.89 -21.43
N ARG A 737 -24.81 -30.55 -21.25
CA ARG A 737 -24.16 -29.47 -22.01
C ARG A 737 -24.14 -29.74 -23.51
N ALA A 738 -23.78 -30.96 -23.95
CA ALA A 738 -23.75 -31.31 -25.37
C ALA A 738 -25.13 -31.23 -26.02
N ILE A 739 -26.16 -31.74 -25.34
CA ILE A 739 -27.56 -31.67 -25.77
C ILE A 739 -28.01 -30.22 -25.84
N CYS A 740 -27.76 -29.43 -24.79
CA CYS A 740 -28.14 -28.02 -24.76
C CYS A 740 -27.43 -27.20 -25.83
N PHE A 741 -26.13 -27.41 -26.04
CA PHE A 741 -25.39 -26.71 -27.07
C PHE A 741 -25.99 -27.00 -28.46
N THR A 742 -26.31 -28.27 -28.72
CA THR A 742 -26.92 -28.73 -29.97
C THR A 742 -28.32 -28.14 -30.16
N TYR A 743 -29.16 -28.20 -29.12
CA TYR A 743 -30.52 -27.68 -29.12
C TYR A 743 -30.55 -26.17 -29.39
N ILE A 744 -29.82 -25.40 -28.59
CA ILE A 744 -29.78 -23.95 -28.70
C ILE A 744 -29.18 -23.52 -30.04
N THR A 745 -28.21 -24.26 -30.59
CA THR A 745 -27.74 -24.02 -31.96
C THR A 745 -28.85 -24.21 -32.99
N GLY A 746 -29.62 -25.29 -32.90
CA GLY A 746 -30.76 -25.53 -33.79
C GLY A 746 -31.84 -24.44 -33.68
N GLU A 747 -32.19 -24.06 -32.46
CA GLU A 747 -33.16 -22.99 -32.18
C GLU A 747 -32.68 -21.63 -32.72
N GLN A 748 -31.41 -21.27 -32.50
CA GLN A 748 -30.83 -20.02 -32.98
C GLN A 748 -30.83 -19.95 -34.51
N LEU A 749 -30.49 -21.05 -35.18
CA LEU A 749 -30.55 -21.15 -36.65
C LEU A 749 -31.99 -20.98 -37.15
N ARG A 750 -32.94 -21.69 -36.54
CA ARG A 750 -34.35 -21.70 -36.96
C ARG A 750 -35.05 -20.37 -36.72
N TYR A 751 -34.97 -19.84 -35.50
CA TYR A 751 -35.81 -18.71 -35.08
C TYR A 751 -35.14 -17.36 -35.22
N THR A 752 -33.85 -17.25 -34.88
CA THR A 752 -33.17 -15.95 -34.92
C THR A 752 -32.69 -15.63 -36.34
N GLU A 753 -32.17 -16.63 -37.03
CA GLU A 753 -31.62 -16.44 -38.38
C GLU A 753 -32.60 -16.79 -39.51
N ASN A 754 -33.79 -17.32 -39.16
CA ASN A 754 -34.89 -17.68 -40.07
C ASN A 754 -34.46 -18.66 -41.17
N ILE A 755 -33.65 -19.65 -40.80
CA ILE A 755 -33.20 -20.71 -41.71
C ILE A 755 -34.30 -21.76 -41.78
N THR A 756 -34.95 -21.89 -42.94
CA THR A 756 -36.09 -22.80 -43.11
C THR A 756 -35.70 -24.26 -43.26
N ASN A 757 -34.44 -24.54 -43.61
CA ASN A 757 -33.91 -25.88 -43.87
C ASN A 757 -32.86 -26.29 -42.83
N VAL A 758 -33.14 -26.11 -41.53
CA VAL A 758 -32.28 -26.69 -40.49
C VAL A 758 -32.45 -28.21 -40.54
N PRO A 759 -31.37 -29.00 -40.59
CA PRO A 759 -31.45 -30.45 -40.75
C PRO A 759 -32.34 -31.06 -39.66
N PRO A 760 -33.34 -31.87 -40.03
CA PRO A 760 -34.18 -32.55 -39.05
C PRO A 760 -33.35 -33.44 -38.12
N GLU A 761 -32.17 -33.88 -38.54
CA GLU A 761 -31.21 -34.63 -37.73
C GLU A 761 -30.82 -33.86 -36.45
N LEU A 762 -30.55 -32.56 -36.54
CA LEU A 762 -30.17 -31.70 -35.41
C LEU A 762 -31.25 -31.71 -34.31
N PHE A 763 -32.52 -31.58 -34.72
CA PHE A 763 -33.64 -31.62 -33.79
C PHE A 763 -33.95 -33.04 -33.34
N SER A 764 -33.91 -34.02 -34.22
CA SER A 764 -34.20 -35.42 -33.86
C SER A 764 -33.26 -35.98 -32.78
N LEU A 765 -32.03 -35.46 -32.70
CA LEU A 765 -31.05 -35.82 -31.68
C LEU A 765 -31.44 -35.35 -30.27
N VAL A 766 -32.26 -34.29 -30.17
CA VAL A 766 -32.56 -33.61 -28.89
C VAL A 766 -34.04 -33.62 -28.54
N HIS A 767 -34.94 -33.58 -29.53
CA HIS A 767 -36.38 -33.41 -29.33
C HIS A 767 -37.01 -34.56 -28.54
N GLY A 768 -36.59 -35.80 -28.81
CA GLY A 768 -37.02 -36.97 -28.03
C GLY A 768 -36.62 -36.89 -26.55
N TYR A 769 -35.50 -36.22 -26.24
CA TYR A 769 -35.03 -36.06 -24.87
C TYR A 769 -35.73 -34.87 -24.17
N MET A 770 -35.84 -33.72 -24.86
CA MET A 770 -36.40 -32.48 -24.30
C MET A 770 -37.92 -32.52 -24.09
N GLU A 771 -38.68 -33.21 -24.95
CA GLU A 771 -40.16 -33.22 -24.85
C GLU A 771 -40.70 -34.35 -23.98
N GLN A 772 -39.95 -35.45 -23.83
CA GLN A 772 -40.47 -36.68 -23.21
C GLN A 772 -39.99 -36.86 -21.77
N ASP A 773 -38.84 -36.27 -21.39
CA ASP A 773 -38.34 -36.36 -20.02
C ASP A 773 -38.77 -35.12 -19.23
N PRO A 774 -39.65 -35.25 -18.21
CA PRO A 774 -39.99 -34.14 -17.32
C PRO A 774 -38.79 -33.60 -16.52
N ASN A 775 -37.65 -34.30 -16.52
CA ASN A 775 -36.38 -33.85 -15.94
C ASN A 775 -35.40 -33.33 -17.00
N ALA A 776 -35.84 -33.07 -18.23
CA ALA A 776 -35.00 -32.48 -19.25
C ALA A 776 -34.40 -31.15 -18.73
N PRO A 777 -33.09 -30.92 -18.97
CA PRO A 777 -32.42 -29.72 -18.50
C PRO A 777 -32.98 -28.50 -19.22
N ASN A 778 -33.26 -27.44 -18.46
CA ASN A 778 -33.63 -26.16 -19.03
C ASN A 778 -32.36 -25.49 -19.57
N CYS A 779 -32.11 -25.63 -20.87
CA CYS A 779 -30.89 -25.11 -21.50
C CYS A 779 -30.70 -23.59 -21.45
N TYR A 780 -31.72 -22.83 -21.03
CA TYR A 780 -31.64 -21.38 -20.85
C TYR A 780 -31.41 -20.96 -19.39
N ASP A 781 -31.91 -21.73 -18.43
CA ASP A 781 -31.76 -21.43 -16.98
C ASP A 781 -30.68 -22.26 -16.28
N ASP A 782 -30.34 -23.44 -16.83
CA ASP A 782 -29.34 -24.32 -16.24
C ASP A 782 -27.93 -23.83 -16.59
N LYS A 783 -27.03 -23.94 -15.60
CA LYS A 783 -25.58 -23.68 -15.70
C LYS A 783 -24.84 -24.60 -16.71
N ALA A 784 -25.58 -25.29 -17.57
CA ALA A 784 -25.12 -26.22 -18.59
C ALA A 784 -24.34 -25.51 -19.70
N LEU A 785 -24.79 -24.32 -20.12
CA LEU A 785 -24.12 -23.49 -21.10
C LEU A 785 -23.53 -22.25 -20.45
N SER A 786 -22.26 -21.99 -20.76
CA SER A 786 -21.62 -20.73 -20.39
C SER A 786 -22.07 -19.60 -21.32
N ILE A 787 -21.92 -18.34 -20.89
CA ILE A 787 -22.17 -17.17 -21.75
C ILE A 787 -21.38 -17.21 -23.07
N TYR A 788 -20.26 -17.92 -23.08
CA TYR A 788 -19.42 -18.16 -24.24
C TYR A 788 -20.00 -19.19 -25.19
N ASP A 789 -20.62 -20.25 -24.66
CA ASP A 789 -21.31 -21.22 -25.49
C ASP A 789 -22.42 -20.50 -26.26
N PHE A 790 -23.19 -19.62 -25.60
CA PHE A 790 -24.17 -18.76 -26.29
C PHE A 790 -23.54 -17.82 -27.32
N SER A 791 -22.43 -17.15 -26.99
CA SER A 791 -21.73 -16.26 -27.93
C SER A 791 -21.24 -17.02 -29.17
N LEU A 792 -20.74 -18.24 -28.97
CA LEU A 792 -20.26 -19.12 -30.03
C LEU A 792 -21.43 -19.63 -30.87
N ILE A 793 -22.53 -20.04 -30.25
CA ILE A 793 -23.75 -20.45 -30.93
C ILE A 793 -24.32 -19.32 -31.78
N GLU A 794 -24.40 -18.11 -31.23
CA GLU A 794 -24.86 -16.93 -31.94
C GLU A 794 -23.95 -16.62 -33.15
N ALA A 795 -22.63 -16.68 -32.96
CA ALA A 795 -21.68 -16.48 -34.05
C ALA A 795 -21.81 -17.53 -35.15
N LEU A 796 -21.95 -18.82 -34.78
CA LEU A 796 -22.18 -19.92 -35.71
C LEU A 796 -23.48 -19.72 -36.50
N ALA A 797 -24.57 -19.36 -35.82
CA ALA A 797 -25.84 -19.09 -36.47
C ALA A 797 -25.75 -17.90 -37.44
N LYS A 798 -25.12 -16.81 -37.03
CA LYS A 798 -24.91 -15.63 -37.88
C LYS A 798 -24.02 -15.91 -39.09
N MET A 799 -23.02 -16.78 -38.97
CA MET A 799 -22.21 -17.22 -40.13
C MET A 799 -23.01 -18.03 -41.15
N TYR A 800 -23.99 -18.78 -40.66
CA TYR A 800 -24.90 -19.55 -41.52
C TYR A 800 -25.84 -18.62 -42.31
N LYS A 801 -26.23 -17.47 -41.73
CA LYS A 801 -27.07 -16.47 -42.41
C LYS A 801 -26.33 -15.90 -43.62
N LYS A 802 -26.93 -16.01 -44.81
CA LYS A 802 -26.42 -15.41 -46.04
C LYS A 802 -26.12 -13.92 -45.80
N PRO A 803 -24.88 -13.44 -46.05
CA PRO A 803 -24.64 -12.01 -46.06
C PRO A 803 -25.58 -11.43 -47.12
N LYS A 804 -26.47 -10.50 -46.72
CA LYS A 804 -27.22 -9.68 -47.65
C LYS A 804 -26.21 -8.79 -48.37
N TYR A 805 -25.44 -9.35 -49.29
CA TYR A 805 -24.89 -8.60 -50.40
C TYR A 805 -26.11 -8.10 -51.15
N ARG A 806 -26.60 -6.93 -50.74
CA ARG A 806 -27.45 -6.11 -51.58
C ARG A 806 -26.70 -6.11 -52.90
N ASN A 807 -27.36 -6.57 -53.95
CA ASN A 807 -26.83 -6.65 -55.29
C ASN A 807 -26.53 -5.22 -55.78
N VAL A 808 -25.64 -4.47 -55.13
CA VAL A 808 -25.26 -3.12 -55.55
C VAL A 808 -24.62 -3.21 -56.93
N LEU A 809 -23.99 -4.35 -57.27
CA LEU A 809 -23.55 -4.60 -58.64
C LEU A 809 -24.70 -4.88 -59.60
N ALA A 810 -25.77 -5.61 -59.23
CA ALA A 810 -26.89 -5.83 -60.14
C ALA A 810 -27.81 -4.59 -60.25
N ASP A 811 -27.98 -3.83 -59.17
CA ASP A 811 -28.69 -2.55 -59.13
C ASP A 811 -27.88 -1.47 -59.86
N ASN A 812 -26.54 -1.47 -59.77
CA ASN A 812 -25.68 -0.59 -60.58
C ASN A 812 -25.60 -1.04 -62.05
N TYR A 813 -25.64 -2.34 -62.34
CA TYR A 813 -25.71 -2.83 -63.74
C TYR A 813 -27.08 -2.51 -64.34
N GLN A 814 -28.17 -2.68 -63.58
CA GLN A 814 -29.50 -2.25 -64.00
C GLN A 814 -29.56 -0.73 -64.12
N GLN A 815 -29.04 0.06 -63.18
CA GLN A 815 -28.93 1.52 -63.33
C GLN A 815 -28.04 1.93 -64.50
N GLN A 816 -26.95 1.22 -64.79
CA GLN A 816 -26.13 1.49 -65.98
C GLN A 816 -26.85 1.12 -67.26
N ILE A 817 -27.67 0.07 -67.28
CA ILE A 817 -28.55 -0.27 -68.42
C ILE A 817 -29.68 0.76 -68.55
N THR A 818 -30.29 1.20 -67.45
CA THR A 818 -31.38 2.21 -67.47
C THR A 818 -30.83 3.59 -67.87
N ASN A 819 -29.62 3.94 -67.45
CA ASN A 819 -28.92 5.16 -67.86
C ASN A 819 -28.38 5.05 -69.29
N ALA A 820 -27.92 3.88 -69.75
CA ALA A 820 -27.52 3.66 -71.14
C ALA A 820 -28.72 3.74 -72.10
N GLU A 821 -29.91 3.33 -71.68
CA GLU A 821 -31.16 3.48 -72.47
C GLU A 821 -31.67 4.92 -72.50
N THR A 822 -31.39 5.75 -71.48
CA THR A 822 -31.76 7.18 -71.48
C THR A 822 -30.75 8.09 -72.17
N THR A 823 -29.51 7.63 -72.41
CA THR A 823 -28.46 8.46 -73.04
C THR A 823 -28.24 8.17 -74.53
N ASN A 824 -29.01 7.27 -75.15
CA ASN A 824 -28.88 6.89 -76.56
C ASN A 824 -29.87 7.61 -77.50
N SER A 825 -30.07 8.91 -77.29
CA SER A 825 -30.69 9.81 -78.28
C SER A 825 -29.94 11.14 -78.37
N ASN A 826 -28.64 11.09 -78.67
CA ASN A 826 -27.89 12.09 -79.45
C ASN A 826 -26.39 11.90 -79.24
N GLN A 827 -25.68 11.34 -80.23
CA GLN A 827 -24.55 12.00 -80.92
C GLN A 827 -23.69 11.01 -81.73
N ASN A 828 -23.18 11.56 -82.84
CA ASN A 828 -22.38 10.98 -83.91
C ASN A 828 -21.04 10.35 -83.47
N PRO A 829 -20.48 9.41 -84.28
CA PRO A 829 -19.16 8.84 -84.05
C PRO A 829 -18.05 9.59 -84.83
N GLN A 830 -17.03 10.06 -84.11
CA GLN A 830 -15.64 10.21 -84.55
C GLN A 830 -14.79 9.89 -83.32
N GLY A 831 -13.65 9.21 -83.31
CA GLY A 831 -12.73 8.69 -84.30
C GLY A 831 -11.51 8.21 -83.50
N PHE A 832 -10.88 7.14 -83.95
CA PHE A 832 -9.65 6.49 -83.45
C PHE A 832 -8.58 7.40 -82.79
N ASN A 833 -7.86 6.91 -81.75
CA ASN A 833 -6.55 6.23 -81.86
C ASN A 833 -5.90 5.99 -80.46
N PRO A 834 -5.19 4.86 -80.20
CA PRO A 834 -4.43 4.64 -78.95
C PRO A 834 -2.90 4.68 -79.18
N GLN A 835 -2.13 5.30 -78.28
CA GLN A 835 -0.71 4.93 -78.08
C GLN A 835 -0.02 5.59 -76.87
N SER A 836 1.01 4.88 -76.41
CA SER A 836 2.05 5.21 -75.41
C SER A 836 1.63 5.07 -73.94
N GLY A 837 2.40 4.45 -73.04
CA GLY A 837 3.81 4.06 -73.02
C GLY A 837 4.41 4.45 -71.66
N TYR A 838 5.48 3.76 -71.24
CA TYR A 838 6.30 4.00 -70.02
C TYR A 838 5.76 3.41 -68.70
N GLU A 839 6.56 2.83 -67.78
CA GLU A 839 7.99 2.56 -67.71
C GLU A 839 8.24 1.51 -66.62
N ASN A 840 9.18 0.61 -66.85
CA ASN A 840 9.75 -0.30 -65.86
C ASN A 840 10.85 0.43 -65.08
N GLN A 841 10.85 0.34 -63.75
CA GLN A 841 12.06 0.54 -62.95
C GLN A 841 12.24 -0.60 -61.93
N ASN A 842 13.35 -1.30 -62.11
CA ASN A 842 13.97 -2.24 -61.18
C ASN A 842 14.46 -1.51 -59.92
N SER A 843 14.33 -2.16 -58.75
CA SER A 843 15.40 -2.11 -57.74
C SER A 843 15.33 -3.29 -56.77
N GLN A 844 16.31 -4.18 -56.94
CA GLN A 844 17.22 -4.74 -55.93
C GLN A 844 16.72 -5.71 -54.85
N ASP A 845 17.20 -6.93 -55.06
CA ASP A 845 17.56 -7.99 -54.13
C ASP A 845 18.06 -7.54 -52.74
N SER A 846 17.59 -8.27 -51.74
CA SER A 846 18.39 -8.62 -50.56
C SER A 846 17.99 -10.02 -50.10
N GLN A 847 18.80 -10.99 -50.54
CA GLN A 847 18.80 -12.36 -50.02
C GLN A 847 19.43 -12.35 -48.61
N LEU A 848 18.77 -13.00 -47.64
CA LEU A 848 19.45 -13.61 -46.50
C LEU A 848 18.69 -14.88 -46.09
N THR A 849 19.36 -15.97 -46.45
CA THR A 849 19.28 -17.37 -46.03
C THR A 849 18.62 -17.68 -44.68
N ALA A 850 17.67 -18.62 -44.70
CA ALA A 850 17.23 -19.41 -43.54
C ALA A 850 17.96 -20.77 -43.50
N PRO A 851 18.46 -21.23 -42.35
CA PRO A 851 18.92 -22.61 -42.21
C PRO A 851 17.79 -23.52 -41.71
N SER A 852 17.65 -24.65 -42.40
CA SER A 852 16.86 -25.82 -42.01
C SER A 852 17.42 -26.46 -40.74
N ILE A 853 16.56 -26.70 -39.74
CA ILE A 853 16.82 -27.69 -38.69
C ILE A 853 15.51 -28.43 -38.38
N ASN A 854 15.50 -29.72 -38.71
CA ASN A 854 14.86 -30.79 -37.95
C ASN A 854 16.01 -31.64 -37.37
N PRO A 855 15.86 -32.37 -36.26
CA PRO A 855 14.68 -32.57 -35.40
C PRO A 855 14.72 -31.83 -34.06
#